data_AF-A0A945WZG9-F1
#
_entry.id   AF-A0A945WZG9-F1
#
_cell.length_a   1.000
_cell.length_b   1.000
_cell.length_c   1.000
_cell.angle_alpha   90.00
_cell.angle_beta   90.00
_cell.angle_gamma   90.00
#
_symmetry.space_group_name_H-M   'P 1'
#
loop_
_entity.id
_entity.type
_entity.pdbx_description
1 polymer ?
#
loop_
_entity_poly.entity_id
_entity_poly.type
_entity_poly.pdbx_seq_one_letter_code
_entity_poly.pdbx_strand_id
1 'polypeptide(L)'
;MKNASSPASSTPPLVTTQPWKERWLPHNEWALLLVLAFEVVVFGICGDNFLSMSNFFEITRLAVVYGLIAFSMTFVIKSGGIDLSVGSIMALVAVMTGVLWQSLGLNIWLAALGGIGIGALCGAVNGLLVTRLKILPLIVTLGTMSLYRGLANAITRGAHTYTGFSDSFRSLGQGYLADLIPMQLPIFVVVFVVLWFLMHRMQFGRKTAAIGFGEEGALYAGIKTDTVLLQVYTLAGLMSGLAAIIFISQNGQAKADAGTGYELMAIAMAVLGGTAITGGRGTLHGTFLGLFVIIVLQNGLRLSGGDSNLANMLIGVILITTILVDRASRSEDSQSTETRNEKEFNMKNAQLAALCIAILAAAGIIAYSNHRLVQAIAVRPAVLEVADAKPTGGGGQTKALQIAILPKTKTDPYFVSCKEGANAAAAELGANLIWDGPTKGEPEKQNELVEAWITKGVDVICASVLNRDAIDGVLKKAKQKGIKVITWDADANADARRYFVNQASSQGIGYALSDELARLCGNAGDYVIISAGTTDANQNEWIEFIKERMTGKYPDMALKEIRYSDGQRDKAMTETRNMLNKYPDLKGVMAIAAPAVPGAGEALKQADRSDIKLTGLSVPSLCRAYVHDDFIDSIILWNTVDLGYLTVHAARAVAEGNLTDGSHDFGRLKNIEVGDGNVYLGKPFVFNKANIDNFDF
;
A
#
# COMPACT_ATOMS: atom_id res chain seq x y z
N MET A 1 -4.92 62.74 -57.49
CA MET A 1 -5.79 61.55 -57.43
C MET A 1 -4.97 60.31 -57.75
N LYS A 2 -4.55 59.55 -56.73
CA LYS A 2 -4.08 58.16 -56.86
C LYS A 2 -4.59 57.38 -55.66
N ASN A 3 -5.15 56.21 -55.97
CA ASN A 3 -6.04 55.39 -55.17
C ASN A 3 -5.41 54.88 -53.88
N ALA A 4 -6.13 55.04 -52.76
CA ALA A 4 -5.93 54.24 -51.57
C ALA A 4 -6.55 52.85 -51.81
N SER A 5 -5.71 51.83 -51.95
CA SER A 5 -6.15 50.43 -51.94
C SER A 5 -6.50 50.00 -50.52
N SER A 6 -7.76 49.66 -50.30
CA SER A 6 -8.27 48.97 -49.11
C SER A 6 -7.47 47.70 -48.82
N PRO A 7 -7.02 47.46 -47.57
CA PRO A 7 -6.49 46.16 -47.19
C PRO A 7 -7.64 45.14 -47.14
N ALA A 8 -7.62 44.17 -48.05
CA ALA A 8 -8.53 43.05 -48.03
C ALA A 8 -8.44 42.33 -46.68
N SER A 9 -9.57 42.23 -45.98
CA SER A 9 -9.73 41.44 -44.75
C SER A 9 -9.50 39.97 -45.06
N SER A 10 -8.29 39.47 -44.85
CA SER A 10 -8.00 38.04 -44.84
C SER A 10 -8.44 37.44 -43.52
N THR A 11 -9.75 37.39 -43.26
CA THR A 11 -10.27 36.50 -42.23
C THR A 11 -10.06 35.08 -42.76
N PRO A 12 -9.21 34.25 -42.15
CA PRO A 12 -9.05 32.87 -42.58
C PRO A 12 -10.44 32.20 -42.55
N PRO A 13 -10.79 31.39 -43.57
CA PRO A 13 -12.10 30.74 -43.60
C PRO A 13 -12.24 29.91 -42.31
N LEU A 14 -13.41 30.02 -41.66
CA LEU A 14 -13.75 29.16 -40.53
C LEU A 14 -13.72 27.71 -41.02
N VAL A 15 -12.63 27.01 -40.74
CA VAL A 15 -12.47 25.59 -41.09
C VAL A 15 -13.46 24.80 -40.24
N THR A 16 -14.59 24.43 -40.84
CA THR A 16 -15.71 23.74 -40.16
C THR A 16 -15.51 22.23 -40.04
N THR A 17 -14.44 21.67 -40.61
CA THR A 17 -14.14 20.24 -40.54
C THR A 17 -12.70 20.01 -40.10
N GLN A 18 -12.53 19.62 -38.83
CA GLN A 18 -11.28 19.04 -38.36
C GLN A 18 -11.16 17.58 -38.84
N PRO A 19 -9.96 17.10 -39.18
CA PRO A 19 -9.69 15.69 -39.43
C PRO A 19 -10.28 14.80 -38.33
N TRP A 20 -10.74 13.59 -38.69
CA TRP A 20 -11.36 12.69 -37.71
C TRP A 20 -10.43 12.40 -36.50
N LYS A 21 -9.11 12.36 -36.72
CA LYS A 21 -8.11 12.17 -35.67
C LYS A 21 -8.15 13.29 -34.61
N GLU A 22 -8.18 14.55 -35.04
CA GLU A 22 -8.28 15.72 -34.16
C GLU A 22 -9.67 15.83 -33.49
N ARG A 23 -10.70 15.26 -34.11
CA ARG A 23 -12.06 15.26 -33.57
C ARG A 23 -12.27 14.24 -32.44
N TRP A 24 -11.57 13.11 -32.49
CA TRP A 24 -11.70 12.02 -31.52
C TRP A 24 -10.54 11.93 -30.53
N LEU A 25 -9.34 12.41 -30.89
CA LEU A 25 -8.12 12.41 -30.06
C LEU A 25 -7.37 13.76 -30.22
N PRO A 26 -7.91 14.85 -29.65
CA PRO A 26 -7.42 16.23 -29.86
C PRO A 26 -6.13 16.61 -29.11
N HIS A 27 -5.70 15.88 -28.08
CA HIS A 27 -4.61 16.32 -27.17
C HIS A 27 -3.54 15.23 -26.98
N ASN A 28 -3.03 14.69 -28.08
CA ASN A 28 -1.97 13.66 -28.08
C ASN A 28 -2.35 12.32 -27.44
N GLU A 29 -3.65 11.99 -27.34
CA GLU A 29 -4.08 10.69 -26.82
C GLU A 29 -3.56 9.49 -27.64
N TRP A 30 -3.11 9.71 -28.88
CA TRP A 30 -2.39 8.73 -29.69
C TRP A 30 -1.08 8.25 -29.05
N ALA A 31 -0.37 9.12 -28.33
CA ALA A 31 0.85 8.74 -27.62
C ALA A 31 0.53 7.74 -26.50
N LEU A 32 -0.57 7.96 -25.76
CA LEU A 32 -1.04 7.02 -24.73
C LEU A 32 -1.46 5.68 -25.32
N LEU A 33 -2.10 5.67 -26.50
CA LEU A 33 -2.41 4.42 -27.21
C LEU A 33 -1.14 3.64 -27.57
N LEU A 34 -0.08 4.33 -28.01
CA LEU A 34 1.20 3.70 -28.32
C LEU A 34 1.88 3.15 -27.06
N VAL A 35 1.86 3.91 -25.95
CA VAL A 35 2.39 3.44 -24.66
C VAL A 35 1.61 2.21 -24.18
N LEU A 36 0.28 2.26 -24.21
CA LEU A 36 -0.56 1.13 -23.82
C LEU A 36 -0.31 -0.10 -24.69
N ALA A 37 -0.22 0.07 -26.01
CA ALA A 37 0.11 -1.02 -26.93
C ALA A 37 1.50 -1.61 -26.63
N PHE A 38 2.48 -0.76 -26.33
CA PHE A 38 3.82 -1.18 -25.93
C PHE A 38 3.80 -1.98 -24.61
N GLU A 39 3.10 -1.51 -23.59
CA GLU A 39 2.94 -2.22 -22.31
C GLU A 39 2.29 -3.60 -22.51
N VAL A 40 1.22 -3.67 -23.31
CA VAL A 40 0.53 -4.93 -23.60
C VAL A 40 1.46 -5.91 -24.32
N VAL A 41 2.31 -5.45 -25.25
CA VAL A 41 3.29 -6.30 -25.93
C VAL A 41 4.37 -6.77 -24.95
N VAL A 42 4.96 -5.86 -24.16
CA VAL A 42 6.02 -6.20 -23.20
C VAL A 42 5.53 -7.18 -22.16
N PHE A 43 4.40 -6.91 -21.49
CA PHE A 43 3.86 -7.81 -20.47
C PHE A 43 3.23 -9.06 -21.07
N GLY A 44 2.78 -9.02 -22.32
CA GLY A 44 2.37 -10.22 -23.05
C GLY A 44 3.52 -11.21 -23.29
N ILE A 45 4.76 -10.72 -23.35
CA ILE A 45 5.97 -11.55 -23.52
C ILE A 45 6.57 -11.93 -22.15
N CYS A 46 6.66 -10.97 -21.22
CA CYS A 46 7.34 -11.17 -19.93
C CYS A 46 6.47 -11.78 -18.83
N GLY A 47 5.14 -11.56 -18.88
CA GLY A 47 4.24 -11.89 -17.79
C GLY A 47 3.49 -13.21 -18.02
N ASP A 48 3.59 -14.12 -17.06
CA ASP A 48 2.84 -15.37 -17.09
C ASP A 48 1.32 -15.12 -17.09
N ASN A 49 0.62 -15.73 -18.04
CA ASN A 49 -0.83 -15.60 -18.22
C ASN A 49 -1.34 -14.16 -18.41
N PHE A 50 -0.49 -13.21 -18.79
CA PHE A 50 -0.89 -11.80 -18.94
C PHE A 50 -1.99 -11.62 -19.99
N LEU A 51 -1.91 -12.32 -21.13
CA LEU A 51 -2.92 -12.26 -22.19
C LEU A 51 -4.14 -13.18 -21.94
N SER A 52 -4.26 -13.76 -20.74
CA SER A 52 -5.40 -14.61 -20.40
C SER A 52 -6.69 -13.79 -20.20
N MET A 53 -7.83 -14.42 -20.51
CA MET A 53 -9.14 -13.81 -20.29
C MET A 53 -9.39 -13.47 -18.81
N SER A 54 -8.90 -14.32 -17.90
CA SER A 54 -8.98 -14.07 -16.46
C SER A 54 -8.25 -12.79 -16.06
N ASN A 55 -7.06 -12.57 -16.63
CA ASN A 55 -6.29 -11.36 -16.36
C ASN A 55 -6.95 -10.11 -16.95
N PHE A 56 -7.51 -10.20 -18.15
CA PHE A 56 -8.29 -9.10 -18.75
C PHE A 56 -9.45 -8.66 -17.83
N PHE A 57 -10.16 -9.61 -17.24
CA PHE A 57 -11.22 -9.32 -16.28
C PHE A 57 -10.72 -8.75 -14.96
N GLU A 58 -9.55 -9.18 -14.50
CA GLU A 58 -8.94 -8.62 -13.30
C GLU A 58 -8.49 -7.16 -13.52
N ILE A 59 -7.83 -6.86 -14.65
CA ILE A 59 -7.51 -5.49 -15.08
C ILE A 59 -8.78 -4.64 -15.10
N THR A 60 -9.85 -5.16 -15.69
CA THR A 60 -11.13 -4.48 -15.78
C THR A 60 -11.72 -4.20 -14.40
N ARG A 61 -11.68 -5.19 -13.50
CA ARG A 61 -12.20 -5.08 -12.12
C ARG A 61 -11.45 -4.00 -11.34
N LEU A 62 -10.12 -3.96 -11.45
CA LEU A 62 -9.28 -2.92 -10.85
C LEU A 62 -9.61 -1.54 -11.45
N ALA A 63 -9.82 -1.46 -12.76
CA ALA A 63 -10.10 -0.21 -13.46
C ALA A 63 -11.42 0.45 -13.05
N VAL A 64 -12.45 -0.29 -12.62
CA VAL A 64 -13.77 0.29 -12.34
C VAL A 64 -13.72 1.33 -11.22
N VAL A 65 -13.23 0.97 -10.03
CA VAL A 65 -13.27 1.87 -8.86
C VAL A 65 -12.41 3.10 -9.11
N TYR A 66 -11.19 2.93 -9.62
CA TYR A 66 -10.30 4.05 -9.97
C TYR A 66 -10.88 4.91 -11.09
N GLY A 67 -11.42 4.29 -12.14
CA GLY A 67 -11.94 4.99 -13.29
C GLY A 67 -13.16 5.84 -12.97
N LEU A 68 -14.08 5.37 -12.12
CA LEU A 68 -15.22 6.18 -11.67
C LEU A 68 -14.78 7.49 -11.01
N ILE A 69 -13.76 7.44 -10.16
CA ILE A 69 -13.20 8.62 -9.49
C ILE A 69 -12.40 9.47 -10.49
N ALA A 70 -11.58 8.88 -11.35
CA ALA A 70 -10.80 9.60 -12.35
C ALA A 70 -11.69 10.36 -13.36
N PHE A 71 -12.82 9.77 -13.74
CA PHE A 71 -13.78 10.39 -14.65
C PHE A 71 -14.40 11.65 -14.08
N SER A 72 -14.78 11.65 -12.80
CA SER A 72 -15.27 12.88 -12.16
C SER A 72 -14.13 13.87 -11.90
N MET A 73 -12.94 13.39 -11.53
CA MET A 73 -11.74 14.21 -11.37
C MET A 73 -11.40 14.99 -12.65
N THR A 74 -11.67 14.41 -13.82
CA THR A 74 -11.51 15.09 -15.10
C THR A 74 -12.36 16.37 -15.19
N PHE A 75 -13.60 16.35 -14.69
CA PHE A 75 -14.45 17.55 -14.65
C PHE A 75 -13.94 18.59 -13.65
N VAL A 76 -13.49 18.13 -12.47
CA VAL A 76 -12.93 19.00 -11.42
C VAL A 76 -11.70 19.74 -11.96
N ILE A 77 -10.71 19.00 -12.48
CA ILE A 77 -9.48 19.58 -13.04
C ILE A 77 -9.81 20.46 -14.24
N LYS A 78 -10.68 20.03 -15.14
CA LYS A 78 -11.09 20.83 -16.31
C LYS A 78 -11.76 22.15 -15.92
N SER A 79 -12.42 22.24 -14.78
CA SER A 79 -12.97 23.49 -14.24
C SER A 79 -11.93 24.40 -13.58
N GLY A 80 -10.67 23.97 -13.45
CA GLY A 80 -9.60 24.69 -12.75
C GLY A 80 -9.49 24.37 -11.25
N GLY A 81 -10.19 23.34 -10.77
CA GLY A 81 -10.15 22.89 -9.38
C GLY A 81 -9.31 21.63 -9.17
N ILE A 82 -9.07 21.28 -7.89
CA ILE A 82 -8.48 20.00 -7.49
C ILE A 82 -9.30 19.49 -6.30
N ASP A 83 -9.71 18.23 -6.31
CA ASP A 83 -10.45 17.60 -5.21
C ASP A 83 -9.65 16.46 -4.58
N LEU A 84 -8.98 16.76 -3.46
CA LEU A 84 -8.25 15.76 -2.68
C LEU A 84 -9.16 14.93 -1.77
N SER A 85 -10.43 15.30 -1.61
CA SER A 85 -11.32 14.66 -0.65
C SER A 85 -11.99 13.39 -1.16
N VAL A 86 -11.93 13.10 -2.47
CA VAL A 86 -12.67 11.99 -3.10
C VAL A 86 -12.41 10.61 -2.46
N GLY A 87 -11.16 10.34 -2.05
CA GLY A 87 -10.82 9.12 -1.32
C GLY A 87 -11.44 9.07 0.08
N SER A 88 -11.46 10.20 0.78
CA SER A 88 -12.12 10.31 2.09
C SER A 88 -13.66 10.33 2.01
N ILE A 89 -14.24 10.85 0.93
CA ILE A 89 -15.69 10.72 0.65
C ILE A 89 -16.02 9.25 0.48
N MET A 90 -15.24 8.52 -0.31
CA MET A 90 -15.39 7.08 -0.50
C MET A 90 -15.32 6.31 0.83
N ALA A 91 -14.36 6.66 1.71
CA ALA A 91 -14.25 6.08 3.05
C ALA A 91 -15.52 6.31 3.91
N LEU A 92 -16.00 7.56 3.96
CA LEU A 92 -17.17 7.91 4.73
C LEU A 92 -18.43 7.23 4.17
N VAL A 93 -18.60 7.18 2.84
CA VAL A 93 -19.71 6.46 2.21
C VAL A 93 -19.64 4.97 2.52
N ALA A 94 -18.44 4.37 2.53
CA ALA A 94 -18.30 2.96 2.88
C ALA A 94 -18.81 2.70 4.30
N VAL A 95 -18.26 3.42 5.28
CA VAL A 95 -18.65 3.29 6.69
C VAL A 95 -20.14 3.55 6.88
N MET A 96 -20.68 4.63 6.29
CA MET A 96 -22.10 4.97 6.41
C MET A 96 -23.01 3.93 5.76
N THR A 97 -22.61 3.31 4.66
CA THR A 97 -23.35 2.19 4.06
C THR A 97 -23.40 1.01 5.03
N GLY A 98 -22.27 0.70 5.69
CA GLY A 98 -22.21 -0.30 6.75
C GLY A 98 -23.12 0.01 7.94
N VAL A 99 -23.11 1.26 8.42
CA VAL A 99 -23.99 1.75 9.50
C VAL A 99 -25.47 1.63 9.11
N LEU A 100 -25.85 2.10 7.92
CA LEU A 100 -27.23 2.05 7.43
C LEU A 100 -27.74 0.61 7.33
N TRP A 101 -26.90 -0.32 6.88
CA TRP A 101 -27.27 -1.72 6.75
C TRP A 101 -27.29 -2.47 8.08
N GLN A 102 -26.22 -2.42 8.88
CA GLN A 102 -26.11 -3.22 10.11
C GLN A 102 -26.71 -2.54 11.34
N SER A 103 -26.43 -1.26 11.54
CA SER A 103 -26.83 -0.54 12.75
C SER A 103 -28.27 -0.03 12.68
N LEU A 104 -28.71 0.44 11.50
CA LEU A 104 -30.10 0.86 11.26
C LEU A 104 -30.98 -0.27 10.68
N GLY A 105 -30.40 -1.41 10.31
CA GLY A 105 -31.14 -2.57 9.81
C GLY A 105 -31.81 -2.35 8.44
N LEU A 106 -31.38 -1.36 7.66
CA LEU A 106 -31.96 -1.12 6.33
C LEU A 106 -31.57 -2.23 5.35
N ASN A 107 -32.39 -2.44 4.33
CA ASN A 107 -32.02 -3.30 3.20
C ASN A 107 -30.71 -2.79 2.55
N ILE A 108 -29.80 -3.68 2.19
CA ILE A 108 -28.48 -3.33 1.63
C ILE A 108 -28.56 -2.44 0.38
N TRP A 109 -29.56 -2.61 -0.48
CA TRP A 109 -29.71 -1.78 -1.67
C TRP A 109 -30.16 -0.36 -1.32
N LEU A 110 -31.00 -0.20 -0.30
CA LEU A 110 -31.37 1.11 0.24
C LEU A 110 -30.20 1.76 0.97
N ALA A 111 -29.43 0.98 1.73
CA ALA A 111 -28.20 1.44 2.36
C ALA A 111 -27.18 1.92 1.31
N ALA A 112 -27.03 1.19 0.20
CA ALA A 112 -26.14 1.57 -0.91
C ALA A 112 -26.60 2.87 -1.60
N LEU A 113 -27.90 3.02 -1.88
CA LEU A 113 -28.45 4.26 -2.41
C LEU A 113 -28.28 5.43 -1.43
N GLY A 114 -28.49 5.21 -0.14
CA GLY A 114 -28.22 6.17 0.93
C GLY A 114 -26.75 6.58 0.96
N GLY A 115 -25.83 5.62 0.83
CA GLY A 115 -24.40 5.86 0.72
C GLY A 115 -24.03 6.74 -0.48
N ILE A 116 -24.54 6.43 -1.67
CA ILE A 116 -24.35 7.28 -2.87
C ILE A 116 -24.88 8.71 -2.62
N GLY A 117 -26.03 8.83 -1.95
CA GLY A 117 -26.60 10.12 -1.55
C GLY A 117 -25.70 10.91 -0.59
N ILE A 118 -25.09 10.24 0.39
CA ILE A 118 -24.10 10.84 1.30
C ILE A 118 -22.86 11.32 0.52
N GLY A 119 -22.39 10.54 -0.45
CA GLY A 119 -21.30 10.94 -1.34
C GLY A 119 -21.63 12.22 -2.11
N ALA A 120 -22.81 12.27 -2.72
CA ALA A 120 -23.29 13.47 -3.41
C ALA A 120 -23.42 14.68 -2.47
N LEU A 121 -23.87 14.47 -1.24
CA LEU A 121 -23.97 15.51 -0.21
C LEU A 121 -22.58 16.06 0.18
N CYS A 122 -21.60 15.19 0.42
CA CYS A 122 -20.22 15.60 0.69
C CYS A 122 -19.64 16.43 -0.48
N GLY A 123 -19.84 15.96 -1.71
CA GLY A 123 -19.45 16.71 -2.90
C GLY A 123 -20.16 18.07 -3.01
N ALA A 124 -21.45 18.13 -2.70
CA ALA A 124 -22.21 19.37 -2.67
C ALA A 124 -21.70 20.33 -1.58
N VAL A 125 -21.29 19.83 -0.41
CA VAL A 125 -20.65 20.65 0.64
C VAL A 125 -19.35 21.26 0.12
N ASN A 126 -18.48 20.48 -0.54
CA ASN A 126 -17.28 21.02 -1.19
C ASN A 126 -17.65 22.12 -2.19
N GLY A 127 -18.61 21.85 -3.08
CA GLY A 127 -19.06 22.81 -4.08
C GLY A 127 -19.65 24.08 -3.48
N LEU A 128 -20.40 23.98 -2.38
CA LEU A 128 -20.96 25.13 -1.67
C LEU A 128 -19.86 25.96 -1.00
N LEU A 129 -18.88 25.33 -0.36
CA LEU A 129 -17.74 26.04 0.25
C LEU A 129 -16.91 26.76 -0.81
N VAL A 130 -16.66 26.12 -1.95
CA VAL A 130 -15.93 26.73 -3.07
C VAL A 130 -16.70 27.93 -3.64
N THR A 131 -18.00 27.78 -3.89
CA THR A 131 -18.78 28.80 -4.62
C THR A 131 -19.34 29.91 -3.75
N ARG A 132 -19.90 29.58 -2.57
CA ARG A 132 -20.54 30.57 -1.68
C ARG A 132 -19.53 31.28 -0.79
N LEU A 133 -18.52 30.57 -0.28
CA LEU A 133 -17.49 31.18 0.56
C LEU A 133 -16.28 31.65 -0.24
N LYS A 134 -16.24 31.38 -1.55
CA LYS A 134 -15.14 31.76 -2.47
C LYS A 134 -13.76 31.31 -1.96
N ILE A 135 -13.72 30.14 -1.33
CA ILE A 135 -12.47 29.54 -0.85
C ILE A 135 -11.87 28.73 -2.01
N LEU A 136 -10.54 28.82 -2.16
CA LEU A 136 -9.79 28.03 -3.14
C LEU A 136 -10.11 26.52 -3.02
N PRO A 137 -10.44 25.82 -4.13
CA PRO A 137 -10.79 24.40 -4.12
C PRO A 137 -9.83 23.48 -3.38
N LEU A 138 -8.52 23.70 -3.55
CA LEU A 138 -7.50 22.88 -2.91
C LEU A 138 -7.56 22.97 -1.37
N ILE A 139 -7.82 24.16 -0.82
CA ILE A 139 -7.92 24.38 0.63
C ILE A 139 -9.18 23.71 1.17
N VAL A 140 -10.32 23.89 0.49
CA VAL A 140 -11.59 23.25 0.86
C VAL A 140 -11.40 21.74 0.90
N THR A 141 -10.87 21.15 -0.17
CA THR A 141 -10.83 19.70 -0.34
C THR A 141 -9.75 19.05 0.51
N LEU A 142 -8.65 19.74 0.83
CA LEU A 142 -7.68 19.27 1.82
C LEU A 142 -8.27 19.28 3.25
N GLY A 143 -9.05 20.32 3.58
CA GLY A 143 -9.77 20.40 4.85
C GLY A 143 -10.86 19.33 4.96
N THR A 144 -11.68 19.15 3.92
CA THR A 144 -12.75 18.16 3.91
C THR A 144 -12.23 16.73 3.75
N MET A 145 -11.08 16.51 3.12
CA MET A 145 -10.37 15.22 3.14
C MET A 145 -10.13 14.76 4.57
N SER A 146 -9.60 15.64 5.42
CA SER A 146 -9.34 15.35 6.84
C SER A 146 -10.64 15.19 7.62
N LEU A 147 -11.64 16.04 7.37
CA LEU A 147 -12.95 15.97 8.03
C LEU A 147 -13.68 14.66 7.74
N TYR A 148 -13.85 14.30 6.45
CA TYR A 148 -14.59 13.10 6.07
C TYR A 148 -13.87 11.82 6.51
N ARG A 149 -12.54 11.79 6.43
CA ARG A 149 -11.73 10.69 6.96
C ARG A 149 -11.86 10.60 8.48
N GLY A 150 -11.76 11.73 9.18
CA GLY A 150 -11.91 11.82 10.62
C GLY A 150 -13.29 11.33 11.08
N LEU A 151 -14.36 11.71 10.38
CA LEU A 151 -15.71 11.22 10.63
C LEU A 151 -15.83 9.70 10.42
N ALA A 152 -15.29 9.18 9.31
CA ALA A 152 -15.28 7.75 9.05
C ALA A 152 -14.56 6.98 10.19
N ASN A 153 -13.38 7.46 10.61
CA ASN A 153 -12.62 6.88 11.71
C ASN A 153 -13.33 7.02 13.06
N ALA A 154 -13.99 8.14 13.32
CA ALA A 154 -14.73 8.36 14.56
C ALA A 154 -15.90 7.39 14.71
N ILE A 155 -16.63 7.16 13.61
CA ILE A 155 -17.76 6.21 13.57
C ILE A 155 -17.26 4.77 13.79
N THR A 156 -16.16 4.38 13.16
CA THR A 156 -15.58 3.04 13.32
C THR A 156 -14.74 2.88 14.60
N ARG A 157 -14.54 3.95 15.38
CA ARG A 157 -13.57 4.00 16.48
C ARG A 157 -12.15 3.56 16.05
N GLY A 158 -11.81 3.77 14.78
CA GLY A 158 -10.51 3.44 14.19
C GLY A 158 -10.24 1.95 13.94
N ALA A 159 -11.12 1.03 14.36
CA ALA A 159 -10.87 -0.42 14.29
C ALA A 159 -12.06 -1.24 13.77
N HIS A 160 -13.28 -0.71 13.79
CA HIS A 160 -14.47 -1.45 13.39
C HIS A 160 -14.62 -1.49 11.86
N THR A 161 -14.70 -2.70 11.30
CA THR A 161 -14.97 -2.94 9.88
C THR A 161 -16.31 -3.65 9.74
N TYR A 162 -17.22 -3.09 8.92
CA TYR A 162 -18.50 -3.73 8.66
C TYR A 162 -18.32 -4.82 7.59
N THR A 163 -18.72 -6.06 7.88
CA THR A 163 -18.54 -7.23 7.01
C THR A 163 -19.82 -8.08 6.93
N GLY A 164 -19.80 -9.20 6.19
CA GLY A 164 -20.94 -10.13 6.15
C GLY A 164 -22.10 -9.68 5.25
N PHE A 165 -21.84 -8.78 4.31
CA PHE A 165 -22.84 -8.32 3.33
C PHE A 165 -23.45 -9.50 2.56
N SER A 166 -24.73 -9.39 2.20
CA SER A 166 -25.48 -10.46 1.52
C SER A 166 -24.83 -10.86 0.19
N ASP A 167 -24.99 -12.13 -0.18
CA ASP A 167 -24.43 -12.69 -1.43
C ASP A 167 -24.91 -11.93 -2.67
N SER A 168 -26.17 -11.48 -2.65
CA SER A 168 -26.76 -10.63 -3.70
C SER A 168 -26.07 -9.28 -3.85
N PHE A 169 -25.53 -8.73 -2.76
CA PHE A 169 -24.75 -7.49 -2.81
C PHE A 169 -23.31 -7.77 -3.22
N ARG A 170 -22.69 -8.84 -2.70
CA ARG A 170 -21.32 -9.24 -3.07
C ARG A 170 -21.21 -9.65 -4.54
N SER A 171 -22.25 -10.23 -5.13
CA SER A 171 -22.26 -10.59 -6.55
C SER A 171 -22.14 -9.39 -7.50
N LEU A 172 -22.50 -8.17 -7.06
CA LEU A 172 -22.24 -6.94 -7.81
C LEU A 172 -20.74 -6.71 -8.04
N GLY A 173 -19.92 -7.07 -7.06
CA GLY A 173 -18.49 -6.78 -6.99
C GLY A 173 -17.59 -8.02 -7.12
N GLN A 174 -18.14 -9.23 -7.07
CA GLN A 174 -17.40 -10.49 -7.21
C GLN A 174 -17.99 -11.41 -8.29
N GLY A 175 -19.23 -11.14 -8.74
CA GLY A 175 -19.95 -12.00 -9.68
C GLY A 175 -19.65 -11.73 -11.14
N TYR A 176 -20.17 -12.64 -11.97
CA TYR A 176 -20.07 -12.61 -13.43
C TYR A 176 -21.48 -12.64 -14.05
N LEU A 177 -21.69 -11.82 -15.06
CA LEU A 177 -22.84 -11.82 -15.95
C LEU A 177 -22.59 -12.83 -17.08
N ALA A 178 -23.53 -13.76 -17.26
CA ALA A 178 -23.45 -14.85 -18.24
C ALA A 178 -22.13 -15.66 -18.11
N ASP A 179 -21.68 -15.88 -16.87
CA ASP A 179 -20.46 -16.62 -16.50
C ASP A 179 -19.14 -16.09 -17.10
N LEU A 180 -19.18 -14.93 -17.74
CA LEU A 180 -18.03 -14.39 -18.49
C LEU A 180 -17.72 -12.95 -18.07
N ILE A 181 -18.70 -12.06 -18.04
CA ILE A 181 -18.44 -10.61 -17.92
C ILE A 181 -18.53 -10.18 -16.45
N PRO A 182 -17.48 -9.59 -15.83
CA PRO A 182 -17.56 -9.08 -14.47
C PRO A 182 -18.72 -8.09 -14.31
N MET A 183 -19.54 -8.26 -13.26
CA MET A 183 -20.79 -7.50 -13.08
C MET A 183 -20.58 -5.98 -12.94
N GLN A 184 -19.35 -5.55 -12.60
CA GLN A 184 -18.95 -4.15 -12.48
C GLN A 184 -18.70 -3.49 -13.86
N LEU A 185 -18.34 -4.28 -14.90
CA LEU A 185 -18.00 -3.74 -16.21
C LEU A 185 -19.20 -3.04 -16.89
N PRO A 186 -20.43 -3.62 -16.92
CA PRO A 186 -21.59 -2.91 -17.46
C PRO A 186 -21.84 -1.56 -16.80
N ILE A 187 -21.69 -1.49 -15.46
CA ILE A 187 -21.86 -0.24 -14.70
C ILE A 187 -20.81 0.77 -15.12
N PHE A 188 -19.55 0.34 -15.21
CA PHE A 188 -18.45 1.18 -15.64
C PHE A 188 -18.65 1.74 -17.05
N VAL A 189 -19.08 0.91 -18.01
CA VAL A 189 -19.36 1.33 -19.39
C VAL A 189 -20.53 2.32 -19.45
N VAL A 190 -21.62 2.04 -18.73
CA VAL A 190 -22.78 2.94 -18.68
C VAL A 190 -22.38 4.30 -18.11
N VAL A 191 -21.64 4.33 -17.00
CA VAL A 191 -21.17 5.58 -16.40
C VAL A 191 -20.23 6.32 -17.34
N PHE A 192 -19.27 5.62 -17.96
CA PHE A 192 -18.37 6.23 -18.94
C PHE A 192 -19.13 6.88 -20.09
N VAL A 193 -20.12 6.19 -20.68
CA VAL A 193 -20.94 6.71 -21.78
C VAL A 193 -21.74 7.94 -21.35
N VAL A 194 -22.37 7.90 -20.18
CA VAL A 194 -23.14 9.03 -19.64
C VAL A 194 -22.25 10.25 -19.43
N LEU A 195 -21.12 10.08 -18.74
CA LEU A 195 -20.18 11.17 -18.49
C LEU A 195 -19.52 11.66 -19.78
N TRP A 196 -19.25 10.75 -20.72
CA TRP A 196 -18.69 11.11 -22.01
C TRP A 196 -19.64 12.01 -22.79
N PHE A 197 -20.94 11.71 -22.79
CA PHE A 197 -21.96 12.56 -23.41
C PHE A 197 -22.07 13.90 -22.68
N LEU A 198 -22.07 13.87 -21.34
CA LEU A 198 -22.12 15.06 -20.49
C LEU A 198 -20.94 16.02 -20.75
N MET A 199 -19.74 15.49 -20.99
CA MET A 199 -18.55 16.29 -21.29
C MET A 199 -18.48 16.77 -22.74
N HIS A 200 -18.65 15.86 -23.71
CA HIS A 200 -18.32 16.16 -25.10
C HIS A 200 -19.51 16.65 -25.92
N ARG A 201 -20.74 16.31 -25.53
CA ARG A 201 -21.94 16.62 -26.31
C ARG A 201 -22.81 17.69 -25.64
N MET A 202 -22.96 17.63 -24.32
CA MET A 202 -23.82 18.56 -23.59
C MET A 202 -23.18 19.92 -23.36
N GLN A 203 -24.02 20.92 -23.04
CA GLN A 203 -23.56 22.26 -22.67
C GLN A 203 -22.74 22.26 -21.38
N PHE A 204 -22.95 21.27 -20.49
CA PHE A 204 -22.26 21.16 -19.21
C PHE A 204 -20.74 21.15 -19.39
N GLY A 205 -20.19 20.21 -20.18
CA GLY A 205 -18.74 20.15 -20.40
C GLY A 205 -18.13 21.38 -21.08
N ARG A 206 -18.89 22.08 -21.93
CA ARG A 206 -18.45 23.37 -22.52
C ARG A 206 -18.40 24.48 -21.49
N LYS A 207 -19.39 24.54 -20.58
CA LYS A 207 -19.40 25.49 -19.45
C LYS A 207 -18.25 25.20 -18.49
N THR A 208 -17.99 23.93 -18.17
CA THR A 208 -16.83 23.51 -17.36
C THR A 208 -15.51 23.96 -17.99
N ALA A 209 -15.35 23.77 -19.30
CA ALA A 209 -14.16 24.23 -20.03
C ALA A 209 -14.00 25.76 -19.99
N ALA A 210 -15.09 26.51 -20.22
CA ALA A 210 -15.06 27.97 -20.19
C ALA A 210 -14.62 28.51 -18.83
N ILE A 211 -15.12 27.92 -17.74
CA ILE A 211 -14.71 28.28 -16.37
C ILE A 211 -13.21 28.01 -16.17
N GLY A 212 -12.72 26.85 -16.62
CA GLY A 212 -11.31 26.50 -16.47
C GLY A 212 -10.34 27.34 -17.31
N PHE A 213 -10.78 27.93 -18.43
CA PHE A 213 -9.98 28.93 -19.16
C PHE A 213 -9.98 30.31 -18.49
N GLY A 214 -11.00 30.61 -17.69
CA GLY A 214 -11.11 31.85 -16.95
C GLY A 214 -12.51 32.03 -16.37
N GLU A 215 -12.62 31.99 -15.05
CA GLU A 215 -13.90 32.10 -14.35
C GLU A 215 -14.59 33.46 -14.60
N GLU A 216 -13.84 34.56 -14.52
CA GLU A 216 -14.36 35.91 -14.79
C GLU A 216 -14.89 36.03 -16.22
N GLY A 217 -14.16 35.50 -17.20
CA GLY A 217 -14.58 35.49 -18.61
C GLY A 217 -15.86 34.68 -18.82
N ALA A 218 -15.98 33.52 -18.16
CA ALA A 218 -17.18 32.71 -18.20
C ALA A 218 -18.39 33.44 -17.58
N LEU A 219 -18.19 34.16 -16.49
CA LEU A 219 -19.23 34.96 -15.85
C LEU A 219 -19.72 36.10 -16.77
N TYR A 220 -18.81 36.83 -17.41
CA TYR A 220 -19.16 37.87 -18.40
C TYR A 220 -19.85 37.28 -19.64
N ALA A 221 -19.56 36.03 -20.00
CA ALA A 221 -20.27 35.29 -21.05
C ALA A 221 -21.65 34.74 -20.62
N GLY A 222 -22.14 35.10 -19.42
CA GLY A 222 -23.46 34.71 -18.91
C GLY A 222 -23.53 33.30 -18.34
N ILE A 223 -22.40 32.63 -18.11
CA ILE A 223 -22.35 31.32 -17.47
C ILE A 223 -22.45 31.51 -15.96
N LYS A 224 -23.43 30.87 -15.33
CA LYS A 224 -23.56 30.83 -13.86
C LYS A 224 -22.49 29.91 -13.27
N THR A 225 -21.28 30.42 -13.10
CA THR A 225 -20.08 29.68 -12.67
C THR A 225 -20.34 28.88 -11.38
N ASP A 226 -20.92 29.53 -10.37
CA ASP A 226 -21.28 28.90 -9.09
C ASP A 226 -22.14 27.64 -9.25
N THR A 227 -23.15 27.70 -10.13
CA THR A 227 -24.05 26.55 -10.34
C THR A 227 -23.32 25.39 -11.00
N VAL A 228 -22.45 25.69 -11.97
CA VAL A 228 -21.70 24.66 -12.69
C VAL A 228 -20.64 24.04 -11.77
N LEU A 229 -19.92 24.83 -10.99
CA LEU A 229 -18.95 24.33 -10.01
C LEU A 229 -19.62 23.47 -8.95
N LEU A 230 -20.76 23.89 -8.39
CA LEU A 230 -21.54 23.09 -7.45
C LEU A 230 -21.94 21.73 -8.04
N GLN A 231 -22.36 21.70 -9.30
CA GLN A 231 -22.69 20.46 -10.02
C GLN A 231 -21.45 19.57 -10.23
N VAL A 232 -20.29 20.16 -10.54
CA VAL A 232 -19.02 19.44 -10.72
C VAL A 232 -18.59 18.73 -9.43
N TYR A 233 -18.57 19.42 -8.28
CA TYR A 233 -18.18 18.78 -7.01
C TYR A 233 -19.24 17.81 -6.50
N THR A 234 -20.54 18.09 -6.69
CA THR A 234 -21.60 17.12 -6.40
C THR A 234 -21.43 15.84 -7.23
N LEU A 235 -21.07 15.96 -8.50
CA LEU A 235 -20.77 14.82 -9.38
C LEU A 235 -19.55 14.04 -8.90
N ALA A 236 -18.50 14.73 -8.43
CA ALA A 236 -17.32 14.09 -7.85
C ALA A 236 -17.65 13.27 -6.60
N GLY A 237 -18.45 13.83 -5.70
CA GLY A 237 -18.94 13.13 -4.52
C GLY A 237 -19.86 11.93 -4.86
N LEU A 238 -20.76 12.09 -5.82
CA LEU A 238 -21.66 11.02 -6.28
C LEU A 238 -20.88 9.86 -6.90
N MET A 239 -19.86 10.15 -7.74
CA MET A 239 -18.99 9.12 -8.32
C MET A 239 -18.10 8.46 -7.26
N SER A 240 -17.62 9.21 -6.27
CA SER A 240 -16.89 8.64 -5.12
C SER A 240 -17.77 7.72 -4.29
N GLY A 241 -19.05 8.07 -4.13
CA GLY A 241 -20.04 7.21 -3.47
C GLY A 241 -20.34 5.94 -4.25
N LEU A 242 -20.52 6.02 -5.58
CA LEU A 242 -20.70 4.84 -6.42
C LEU A 242 -19.46 3.94 -6.41
N ALA A 243 -18.27 4.53 -6.47
CA ALA A 243 -17.00 3.82 -6.34
C ALA A 243 -16.89 3.10 -4.99
N ALA A 244 -17.36 3.72 -3.89
CA ALA A 244 -17.42 3.10 -2.58
C ALA A 244 -18.33 1.86 -2.57
N ILE A 245 -19.53 1.93 -3.16
CA ILE A 245 -20.45 0.78 -3.20
C ILE A 245 -19.83 -0.41 -3.94
N ILE A 246 -19.22 -0.16 -5.10
CA ILE A 246 -18.53 -1.21 -5.87
C ILE A 246 -17.35 -1.76 -5.07
N PHE A 247 -16.57 -0.89 -4.41
CA PHE A 247 -15.46 -1.30 -3.57
C PHE A 247 -15.89 -2.19 -2.40
N ILE A 248 -16.96 -1.82 -1.67
CA ILE A 248 -17.47 -2.63 -0.56
C ILE A 248 -17.96 -3.98 -1.08
N SER A 249 -18.69 -3.97 -2.19
CA SER A 249 -19.20 -5.19 -2.82
C SER A 249 -18.07 -6.12 -3.28
N GLN A 250 -17.00 -5.56 -3.84
CA GLN A 250 -15.82 -6.29 -4.29
C GLN A 250 -15.02 -6.89 -3.13
N ASN A 251 -14.79 -6.09 -2.09
CA ASN A 251 -13.93 -6.49 -0.96
C ASN A 251 -14.71 -7.19 0.17
N GLY A 252 -16.04 -7.19 0.13
CA GLY A 252 -16.90 -7.75 1.17
C GLY A 252 -16.85 -7.00 2.50
N GLN A 253 -16.28 -5.80 2.53
CA GLN A 253 -16.03 -5.04 3.76
C GLN A 253 -16.14 -3.53 3.56
N ALA A 254 -16.63 -2.82 4.58
CA ALA A 254 -16.65 -1.37 4.63
C ALA A 254 -15.83 -0.86 5.82
N LYS A 255 -14.79 -0.07 5.52
CA LYS A 255 -13.76 0.36 6.46
C LYS A 255 -13.37 1.83 6.24
N ALA A 256 -12.88 2.48 7.30
CA ALA A 256 -12.59 3.92 7.32
C ALA A 256 -11.31 4.32 6.56
N ASP A 257 -10.43 3.38 6.24
CA ASP A 257 -9.23 3.58 5.42
C ASP A 257 -9.48 3.35 3.92
N ALA A 258 -10.72 2.98 3.50
CA ALA A 258 -11.07 2.80 2.09
C ALA A 258 -10.74 4.06 1.26
N GLY A 259 -10.32 3.87 0.01
CA GLY A 259 -9.99 4.97 -0.90
C GLY A 259 -8.74 5.79 -0.54
N THR A 260 -7.91 5.39 0.43
CA THR A 260 -6.65 6.10 0.75
C THR A 260 -5.72 6.12 -0.47
N GLY A 261 -5.28 7.32 -0.89
CA GLY A 261 -4.40 7.50 -2.04
C GLY A 261 -5.10 7.44 -3.40
N TYR A 262 -6.41 7.16 -3.44
CA TYR A 262 -7.17 7.08 -4.69
C TYR A 262 -7.33 8.47 -5.32
N GLU A 263 -7.34 9.52 -4.51
CA GLU A 263 -7.34 10.91 -4.95
C GLU A 263 -6.12 11.25 -5.82
N LEU A 264 -4.91 10.87 -5.37
CA LEU A 264 -3.67 11.12 -6.10
C LEU A 264 -3.62 10.30 -7.39
N MET A 265 -4.06 9.04 -7.32
CA MET A 265 -4.11 8.16 -8.48
C MET A 265 -5.11 8.64 -9.53
N ALA A 266 -6.29 9.10 -9.12
CA ALA A 266 -7.30 9.66 -10.02
C ALA A 266 -6.80 10.94 -10.72
N ILE A 267 -6.07 11.81 -10.00
CA ILE A 267 -5.41 12.98 -10.59
C ILE A 267 -4.37 12.51 -11.61
N ALA A 268 -3.50 11.54 -11.26
CA ALA A 268 -2.49 11.02 -12.16
C ALA A 268 -3.10 10.45 -13.45
N MET A 269 -4.20 9.69 -13.36
CA MET A 269 -4.92 9.15 -14.51
C MET A 269 -5.50 10.24 -15.42
N ALA A 270 -6.12 11.27 -14.84
CA ALA A 270 -6.69 12.39 -15.60
C ALA A 270 -5.62 13.25 -16.27
N VAL A 271 -4.52 13.54 -15.56
CA VAL A 271 -3.40 14.36 -16.05
C VAL A 271 -2.59 13.61 -17.09
N LEU A 272 -2.26 12.33 -16.86
CA LEU A 272 -1.64 11.46 -17.86
C LEU A 272 -2.53 11.38 -19.12
N GLY A 273 -3.85 11.34 -18.91
CA GLY A 273 -4.87 11.43 -19.96
C GLY A 273 -4.95 12.76 -20.71
N GLY A 274 -4.09 13.75 -20.41
CA GLY A 274 -4.07 15.05 -21.11
C GLY A 274 -4.99 16.11 -20.52
N THR A 275 -5.55 15.89 -19.32
CA THR A 275 -6.29 16.94 -18.61
C THR A 275 -5.31 17.96 -18.03
N ALA A 276 -5.45 19.22 -18.43
CA ALA A 276 -4.54 20.27 -17.99
C ALA A 276 -4.83 20.64 -16.54
N ILE A 277 -3.83 20.52 -15.65
CA ILE A 277 -3.94 20.90 -14.23
C ILE A 277 -4.39 22.36 -14.06
N THR A 278 -4.04 23.23 -15.01
CA THR A 278 -4.44 24.65 -15.04
C THR A 278 -5.91 24.88 -15.41
N GLY A 279 -6.65 23.85 -15.83
CA GLY A 279 -8.04 23.96 -16.28
C GLY A 279 -8.22 24.19 -17.78
N GLY A 280 -9.49 24.17 -18.21
CA GLY A 280 -9.96 24.48 -19.56
C GLY A 280 -9.88 23.31 -20.54
N ARG A 281 -8.81 22.50 -20.48
CA ARG A 281 -8.58 21.34 -21.35
C ARG A 281 -8.68 20.01 -20.61
N GLY A 282 -9.26 19.02 -21.28
CA GLY A 282 -9.39 17.66 -20.76
C GLY A 282 -10.50 16.87 -21.48
N THR A 283 -10.28 15.58 -21.65
CA THR A 283 -11.18 14.66 -22.35
C THR A 283 -11.36 13.37 -21.53
N LEU A 284 -12.55 12.76 -21.63
CA LEU A 284 -12.82 11.52 -20.90
C LEU A 284 -12.14 10.31 -21.55
N HIS A 285 -11.96 10.33 -22.87
CA HIS A 285 -11.22 9.28 -23.56
C HIS A 285 -9.73 9.33 -23.20
N GLY A 286 -9.15 10.52 -23.03
CA GLY A 286 -7.80 10.68 -22.50
C GLY A 286 -7.66 10.07 -21.10
N THR A 287 -8.53 10.45 -20.16
CA THR A 287 -8.53 9.85 -18.81
C THR A 287 -8.75 8.34 -18.82
N PHE A 288 -9.61 7.82 -19.70
CA PHE A 288 -9.80 6.39 -19.88
C PHE A 288 -8.50 5.69 -20.32
N LEU A 289 -7.76 6.26 -21.26
CA LEU A 289 -6.47 5.72 -21.69
C LEU A 289 -5.42 5.81 -20.57
N GLY A 290 -5.34 6.96 -19.87
CA GLY A 290 -4.43 7.13 -18.73
C GLY A 290 -4.71 6.15 -17.59
N LEU A 291 -6.00 5.87 -17.31
CA LEU A 291 -6.43 4.81 -16.40
C LEU A 291 -5.87 3.45 -16.81
N PHE A 292 -6.07 3.04 -18.07
CA PHE A 292 -5.62 1.72 -18.52
C PHE A 292 -4.10 1.60 -18.59
N VAL A 293 -3.36 2.65 -18.95
CA VAL A 293 -1.89 2.67 -18.87
C VAL A 293 -1.44 2.34 -17.44
N ILE A 294 -1.99 3.04 -16.45
CA ILE A 294 -1.62 2.81 -15.04
C ILE A 294 -2.01 1.40 -14.57
N ILE A 295 -3.23 0.94 -14.85
CA ILE A 295 -3.71 -0.35 -14.36
C ILE A 295 -2.99 -1.52 -15.06
N VAL A 296 -2.74 -1.42 -16.37
CA VAL A 296 -1.98 -2.42 -17.13
C VAL A 296 -0.55 -2.50 -16.63
N LEU A 297 0.12 -1.37 -16.40
CA LEU A 297 1.45 -1.32 -15.82
C LEU A 297 1.53 -2.00 -14.45
N GLN A 298 0.63 -1.64 -13.53
CA GLN A 298 0.58 -2.24 -12.19
C GLN A 298 0.36 -3.75 -12.24
N ASN A 299 -0.60 -4.18 -13.05
CA ASN A 299 -0.96 -5.58 -13.16
C ASN A 299 0.11 -6.41 -13.91
N GLY A 300 0.71 -5.84 -14.96
CA GLY A 300 1.77 -6.47 -15.74
C GLY A 300 3.04 -6.68 -14.93
N LEU A 301 3.46 -5.68 -14.15
CA LEU A 301 4.58 -5.81 -13.23
C LEU A 301 4.32 -6.85 -12.16
N ARG A 302 3.11 -6.86 -11.58
CA ARG A 302 2.69 -7.88 -10.60
C ARG A 302 2.82 -9.29 -11.16
N LEU A 303 2.36 -9.54 -12.38
CA LEU A 303 2.43 -10.86 -13.02
C LEU A 303 3.84 -11.24 -13.47
N SER A 304 4.71 -10.25 -13.72
CA SER A 304 6.12 -10.48 -14.09
C SER A 304 7.03 -10.68 -12.88
N GLY A 305 6.48 -10.79 -11.66
CA GLY A 305 7.25 -10.90 -10.42
C GLY A 305 7.96 -9.60 -10.00
N GLY A 306 7.61 -8.47 -10.60
CA GLY A 306 8.16 -7.16 -10.27
C GLY A 306 7.61 -6.61 -8.95
N ASP A 307 8.43 -5.80 -8.25
CA ASP A 307 8.02 -5.17 -7.00
C ASP A 307 6.92 -4.10 -7.24
N SER A 308 5.89 -4.11 -6.39
CA SER A 308 4.88 -3.05 -6.28
C SER A 308 5.48 -1.64 -6.13
N ASN A 309 6.64 -1.49 -5.50
CA ASN A 309 7.32 -0.19 -5.40
C ASN A 309 7.83 0.32 -6.75
N LEU A 310 8.25 -0.61 -7.62
CA LEU A 310 8.68 -0.27 -8.98
C LEU A 310 7.51 0.28 -9.80
N ALA A 311 6.30 -0.27 -9.62
CA ALA A 311 5.11 0.25 -10.28
C ALA A 311 4.83 1.71 -9.89
N ASN A 312 4.85 2.03 -8.59
CA ASN A 312 4.65 3.40 -8.11
C ASN A 312 5.74 4.36 -8.59
N MET A 313 7.01 3.92 -8.60
CA MET A 313 8.12 4.69 -9.14
C MET A 313 7.93 4.98 -10.63
N LEU A 314 7.57 3.97 -11.42
CA LEU A 314 7.36 4.11 -12.86
C LEU A 314 6.16 5.01 -13.17
N ILE A 315 5.06 4.91 -12.43
CA ILE A 315 3.93 5.83 -12.55
C ILE A 315 4.38 7.27 -12.30
N GLY A 316 5.19 7.51 -11.27
CA GLY A 316 5.76 8.84 -10.99
C GLY A 316 6.63 9.37 -12.13
N VAL A 317 7.53 8.53 -12.67
CA VAL A 317 8.39 8.89 -13.81
C VAL A 317 7.56 9.19 -15.06
N ILE A 318 6.56 8.35 -15.38
CA ILE A 318 5.67 8.54 -16.52
C ILE A 318 4.91 9.87 -16.38
N LEU A 319 4.39 10.17 -15.19
CA LEU A 319 3.67 11.42 -14.93
C LEU A 319 4.56 12.65 -15.14
N ILE A 320 5.76 12.66 -14.54
CA ILE A 320 6.71 13.77 -14.69
C ILE A 320 7.11 13.94 -16.16
N THR A 321 7.42 12.84 -16.84
CA THR A 321 7.80 12.85 -18.26
C THR A 321 6.67 13.40 -19.13
N THR A 322 5.43 12.97 -18.89
CA THR A 322 4.26 13.45 -19.62
C THR A 322 4.07 14.96 -19.43
N ILE A 323 4.20 15.46 -18.21
CA ILE A 323 4.10 16.90 -17.91
C ILE A 323 5.21 17.69 -18.61
N LEU A 324 6.44 17.17 -18.63
CA LEU A 324 7.57 17.83 -19.29
C LEU A 324 7.39 17.89 -20.82
N VAL A 325 6.91 16.80 -21.42
CA VAL A 325 6.61 16.74 -22.87
C VAL A 325 5.47 17.69 -23.23
N ASP A 326 4.39 17.71 -22.44
CA ASP A 326 3.28 18.65 -22.63
C ASP A 326 3.77 20.10 -22.54
N ARG A 327 4.61 20.44 -21.56
CA ARG A 327 5.21 21.78 -21.46
C ARG A 327 6.10 22.13 -22.65
N ALA A 328 6.90 21.20 -23.15
CA ALA A 328 7.79 21.42 -24.30
C ALA A 328 6.99 21.66 -25.60
N SER A 329 5.93 20.88 -25.84
CA SER A 329 5.06 21.04 -27.01
C SER A 329 4.31 22.38 -27.04
N ARG A 330 4.08 23.01 -25.87
CA ARG A 330 3.43 24.33 -25.76
C ARG A 330 4.34 25.51 -26.12
N SER A 331 5.66 25.30 -26.13
CA SER A 331 6.64 26.34 -26.47
C SER A 331 6.57 26.75 -27.96
N GLU A 332 6.04 25.90 -28.83
CA GLU A 332 6.00 26.16 -30.28
C GLU A 332 4.72 26.89 -30.72
N ASP A 333 3.62 26.80 -29.96
CA ASP A 333 2.30 27.38 -30.33
C ASP A 333 2.02 28.79 -29.73
N SER A 334 2.87 29.29 -28.84
CA SER A 334 2.60 30.51 -28.05
C SER A 334 3.32 31.78 -28.53
N GLN A 335 3.55 31.95 -29.84
CA GLN A 335 4.13 33.18 -30.39
C GLN A 335 3.13 34.33 -30.67
N SER A 336 1.86 34.26 -30.24
CA SER A 336 0.88 35.32 -30.55
C SER A 336 0.07 35.92 -29.39
N THR A 337 0.38 35.64 -28.11
CA THR A 337 -0.33 36.32 -27.00
C THR A 337 0.56 36.57 -25.78
N GLU A 338 1.62 37.34 -25.97
CA GLU A 338 2.35 37.96 -24.86
C GLU A 338 1.57 39.18 -24.32
N THR A 339 0.80 39.00 -23.25
CA THR A 339 0.70 39.99 -22.14
C THR A 339 -0.19 39.46 -21.01
N ARG A 340 0.38 38.67 -20.10
CA ARG A 340 0.18 38.80 -18.65
C ARG A 340 0.88 37.66 -17.89
N ASN A 341 1.69 38.08 -16.92
CA ASN A 341 2.31 37.30 -15.85
C ASN A 341 3.69 36.68 -16.16
N GLU A 342 4.62 37.54 -16.56
CA GLU A 342 6.02 37.42 -16.12
C GLU A 342 6.07 37.58 -14.59
N LYS A 343 6.03 36.46 -13.83
CA LYS A 343 6.74 36.35 -12.54
C LYS A 343 6.82 34.97 -11.88
N GLU A 344 6.34 33.89 -12.47
CA GLU A 344 6.53 32.55 -11.87
C GLU A 344 7.25 31.56 -12.80
N PHE A 345 8.46 31.20 -12.38
CA PHE A 345 9.30 30.11 -12.88
C PHE A 345 9.77 30.18 -14.33
N ASN A 346 10.75 31.06 -14.56
CA ASN A 346 11.61 31.02 -15.75
C ASN A 346 12.92 30.28 -15.41
N MET A 347 12.91 28.94 -15.42
CA MET A 347 14.16 28.18 -15.45
C MET A 347 14.71 28.27 -16.88
N LYS A 348 15.85 28.98 -17.03
CA LYS A 348 16.52 29.16 -18.33
C LYS A 348 16.88 27.78 -18.91
N ASN A 349 16.81 27.61 -20.23
CA ASN A 349 17.07 26.36 -20.96
C ASN A 349 18.33 25.58 -20.51
N ALA A 350 19.32 26.26 -19.93
CA ALA A 350 20.49 25.64 -19.31
C ALA A 350 20.18 24.77 -18.08
N GLN A 351 19.21 25.16 -17.23
CA GLN A 351 18.77 24.37 -16.07
C GLN A 351 17.92 23.17 -16.49
N LEU A 352 17.13 23.30 -17.56
CA LEU A 352 16.41 22.17 -18.16
C LEU A 352 17.40 21.17 -18.79
N ALA A 353 18.41 21.65 -19.52
CA ALA A 353 19.48 20.80 -20.05
C ALA A 353 20.27 20.12 -18.93
N ALA A 354 20.60 20.83 -17.85
CA ALA A 354 21.27 20.25 -16.69
C ALA A 354 20.41 19.18 -16.01
N LEU A 355 19.09 19.40 -15.89
CA LEU A 355 18.16 18.42 -15.35
C LEU A 355 18.01 17.20 -16.26
N CYS A 356 17.90 17.38 -17.59
CA CYS A 356 17.86 16.29 -18.55
C CYS A 356 19.15 15.47 -18.55
N ILE A 357 20.31 16.12 -18.46
CA ILE A 357 21.61 15.45 -18.33
C ILE A 357 21.69 14.69 -17.00
N ALA A 358 21.22 15.27 -15.90
CA ALA A 358 21.17 14.60 -14.61
C ALA A 358 20.22 13.39 -14.60
N ILE A 359 19.07 13.49 -15.28
CA ILE A 359 18.10 12.40 -15.42
C ILE A 359 18.64 11.30 -16.32
N LEU A 360 19.26 11.64 -17.46
CA LEU A 360 19.90 10.66 -18.35
C LEU A 360 21.12 10.01 -17.68
N ALA A 361 21.86 10.75 -16.87
CA ALA A 361 22.95 10.21 -16.06
C ALA A 361 22.41 9.27 -14.98
N ALA A 362 21.33 9.63 -14.28
CA ALA A 362 20.68 8.75 -13.30
C ALA A 362 20.09 7.49 -13.96
N ALA A 363 19.41 7.63 -15.10
CA ALA A 363 18.90 6.51 -15.88
C ALA A 363 20.04 5.62 -16.41
N GLY A 364 21.15 6.20 -16.83
CA GLY A 364 22.36 5.49 -17.23
C GLY A 364 23.04 4.77 -16.07
N ILE A 365 23.11 5.39 -14.89
CA ILE A 365 23.62 4.77 -13.66
C ILE A 365 22.72 3.62 -13.23
N ILE A 366 21.40 3.77 -13.34
CA ILE A 366 20.43 2.71 -13.02
C ILE A 366 20.52 1.57 -14.04
N ALA A 367 20.59 1.88 -15.34
CA ALA A 367 20.76 0.87 -16.39
C ALA A 367 22.09 0.13 -16.26
N TYR A 368 23.17 0.84 -15.92
CA TYR A 368 24.48 0.25 -15.65
C TYR A 368 24.51 -0.54 -14.35
N SER A 369 23.86 -0.06 -13.28
CA SER A 369 23.71 -0.77 -12.01
C SER A 369 22.92 -2.07 -12.21
N ASN A 370 21.80 -2.00 -12.93
CA ASN A 370 20.99 -3.18 -13.26
C ASN A 370 21.75 -4.13 -14.19
N HIS A 371 22.48 -3.63 -15.19
CA HIS A 371 23.34 -4.46 -16.04
C HIS A 371 24.46 -5.12 -15.22
N ARG A 372 25.10 -4.40 -14.30
CA ARG A 372 26.13 -4.90 -13.38
C ARG A 372 25.56 -5.90 -12.38
N LEU A 373 24.33 -5.71 -11.91
CA LEU A 373 23.62 -6.63 -11.03
C LEU A 373 23.29 -7.94 -11.78
N VAL A 374 22.78 -7.84 -13.00
CA VAL A 374 22.54 -9.00 -13.90
C VAL A 374 23.86 -9.70 -14.24
N GLN A 375 24.96 -8.97 -14.47
CA GLN A 375 26.29 -9.56 -14.70
C GLN A 375 26.92 -10.15 -13.42
N ALA A 376 26.68 -9.55 -12.26
CA ALA A 376 27.12 -10.09 -10.97
C ALA A 376 26.36 -11.38 -10.59
N ILE A 377 25.12 -11.50 -11.06
CA ILE A 377 24.33 -12.73 -10.99
C ILE A 377 24.78 -13.74 -12.07
N ALA A 378 25.23 -13.26 -13.24
CA ALA A 378 25.63 -14.11 -14.36
C ALA A 378 27.10 -14.59 -14.36
N VAL A 379 27.97 -14.12 -13.46
CA VAL A 379 29.35 -14.61 -13.35
C VAL A 379 29.72 -14.95 -11.90
N ARG A 380 29.33 -16.17 -11.50
CA ARG A 380 30.20 -17.17 -10.83
C ARG A 380 29.43 -18.50 -10.67
N PRO A 381 29.43 -19.38 -11.69
CA PRO A 381 29.44 -20.80 -11.41
C PRO A 381 30.86 -21.14 -10.97
N ALA A 382 31.09 -21.27 -9.66
CA ALA A 382 32.23 -22.05 -9.22
C ALA A 382 31.93 -23.49 -9.62
N VAL A 383 32.65 -23.97 -10.65
CA VAL A 383 32.77 -25.38 -10.97
C VAL A 383 33.39 -26.04 -9.75
N LEU A 384 32.55 -26.61 -8.88
CA LEU A 384 32.95 -27.67 -7.98
C LEU A 384 33.00 -28.93 -8.85
N GLU A 385 34.20 -29.49 -8.99
CA GLU A 385 34.39 -30.82 -9.53
C GLU A 385 33.47 -31.80 -8.80
N VAL A 386 32.46 -32.29 -9.52
CA VAL A 386 31.66 -33.41 -9.07
C VAL A 386 32.50 -34.66 -9.29
N ALA A 387 33.05 -35.21 -8.21
CA ALA A 387 33.60 -36.55 -8.21
C ALA A 387 32.50 -37.52 -8.68
N ASP A 388 32.85 -38.38 -9.63
CA ASP A 388 31.99 -39.39 -10.24
C ASP A 388 31.22 -40.22 -9.19
N ALA A 389 29.93 -39.88 -9.01
CA ALA A 389 28.96 -40.76 -8.40
C ALA A 389 28.11 -41.38 -9.51
N LYS A 390 28.33 -42.66 -9.78
CA LYS A 390 27.54 -43.48 -10.72
C LYS A 390 26.04 -43.34 -10.45
N PRO A 391 25.19 -43.31 -11.49
CA PRO A 391 23.75 -43.23 -11.33
C PRO A 391 23.20 -44.60 -10.89
N THR A 392 22.70 -44.69 -9.66
CA THR A 392 21.73 -45.72 -9.28
C THR A 392 20.34 -45.14 -9.51
N GLY A 393 19.63 -45.72 -10.47
CA GLY A 393 18.37 -45.19 -10.99
C GLY A 393 17.15 -45.36 -10.08
N GLY A 394 16.07 -44.70 -10.50
CA GLY A 394 14.69 -45.03 -10.15
C GLY A 394 13.87 -43.89 -9.55
N GLY A 395 13.05 -43.23 -10.38
CA GLY A 395 11.70 -42.80 -9.97
C GLY A 395 11.43 -41.31 -9.75
N GLY A 396 10.71 -40.69 -10.69
CA GLY A 396 9.83 -39.53 -10.46
C GLY A 396 10.49 -38.15 -10.48
N GLN A 397 10.14 -37.30 -11.44
CA GLN A 397 10.36 -35.85 -11.29
C GLN A 397 9.48 -35.34 -10.13
N THR A 398 10.06 -35.17 -8.94
CA THR A 398 9.37 -34.57 -7.80
C THR A 398 9.09 -33.10 -8.10
N LYS A 399 7.82 -32.73 -8.16
CA LYS A 399 7.37 -31.34 -8.30
C LYS A 399 7.99 -30.51 -7.15
N ALA A 400 8.67 -29.41 -7.48
CA ALA A 400 9.25 -28.51 -6.49
C ALA A 400 8.17 -27.94 -5.55
N LEU A 401 8.40 -28.05 -4.24
CA LEU A 401 7.46 -27.68 -3.19
C LEU A 401 7.15 -26.18 -3.23
N GLN A 402 5.87 -25.81 -3.21
CA GLN A 402 5.40 -24.42 -3.18
C GLN A 402 5.12 -24.00 -1.73
N ILE A 403 5.99 -23.16 -1.18
CA ILE A 403 5.90 -22.67 0.20
C ILE A 403 5.53 -21.19 0.19
N ALA A 404 4.38 -20.83 0.76
CA ALA A 404 4.03 -19.44 0.99
C ALA A 404 4.36 -19.03 2.43
N ILE A 405 5.12 -17.95 2.60
CA ILE A 405 5.48 -17.37 3.89
C ILE A 405 4.87 -15.98 4.00
N LEU A 406 4.06 -15.81 5.04
CA LEU A 406 3.37 -14.58 5.40
C LEU A 406 4.04 -13.96 6.63
N PRO A 407 4.83 -12.89 6.48
CA PRO A 407 5.25 -12.07 7.63
C PRO A 407 4.09 -11.21 8.15
N LYS A 408 4.23 -10.65 9.36
CA LYS A 408 3.28 -9.62 9.84
C LYS A 408 3.31 -8.39 8.96
N THR A 409 4.51 -7.94 8.58
CA THR A 409 4.72 -6.85 7.62
C THR A 409 5.94 -7.17 6.78
N LYS A 410 5.87 -6.98 5.46
CA LYS A 410 7.00 -7.32 4.57
C LYS A 410 8.11 -6.26 4.54
N THR A 411 7.86 -5.10 5.13
CA THR A 411 8.74 -3.92 5.12
C THR A 411 9.55 -3.75 6.40
N ASP A 412 9.24 -4.48 7.48
CA ASP A 412 9.99 -4.42 8.74
C ASP A 412 11.36 -5.10 8.55
N PRO A 413 12.48 -4.42 8.91
CA PRO A 413 13.81 -5.01 8.87
C PRO A 413 13.94 -6.38 9.54
N TYR A 414 13.19 -6.63 10.62
CA TYR A 414 13.13 -7.96 11.26
C TYR A 414 12.69 -9.05 10.27
N PHE A 415 11.59 -8.81 9.55
CA PHE A 415 11.06 -9.74 8.56
C PHE A 415 11.92 -9.77 7.29
N VAL A 416 12.57 -8.67 6.92
CA VAL A 416 13.55 -8.66 5.81
C VAL A 416 14.72 -9.61 6.12
N SER A 417 15.26 -9.58 7.33
CA SER A 417 16.31 -10.51 7.74
C SER A 417 15.82 -11.98 7.74
N CYS A 418 14.60 -12.23 8.24
CA CYS A 418 13.99 -13.57 8.15
C CYS A 418 13.87 -14.06 6.70
N LYS A 419 13.55 -13.17 5.75
CA LYS A 419 13.43 -13.51 4.33
C LYS A 419 14.75 -14.03 3.75
N GLU A 420 15.87 -13.47 4.16
CA GLU A 420 17.20 -13.91 3.69
C GLU A 420 17.46 -15.37 4.08
N GLY A 421 17.16 -15.74 5.33
CA GLY A 421 17.26 -17.11 5.80
C GLY A 421 16.30 -18.07 5.11
N ALA A 422 15.06 -17.62 4.89
CA ALA A 422 14.06 -18.40 4.17
C ALA A 422 14.48 -18.66 2.71
N ASN A 423 15.02 -17.65 2.02
CA ASN A 423 15.55 -17.80 0.66
C ASN A 423 16.71 -18.79 0.60
N ALA A 424 17.64 -18.72 1.56
CA ALA A 424 18.77 -19.64 1.64
C ALA A 424 18.30 -21.10 1.82
N ALA A 425 17.35 -21.35 2.72
CA ALA A 425 16.76 -22.67 2.92
C ALA A 425 16.00 -23.16 1.67
N ALA A 426 15.25 -22.28 1.00
CA ALA A 426 14.50 -22.63 -0.19
C ALA A 426 15.43 -23.03 -1.35
N ALA A 427 16.55 -22.33 -1.51
CA ALA A 427 17.58 -22.66 -2.50
C ALA A 427 18.26 -24.01 -2.20
N GLU A 428 18.55 -24.30 -0.92
CA GLU A 428 19.11 -25.59 -0.48
C GLU A 428 18.16 -26.77 -0.76
N LEU A 429 16.87 -26.56 -0.55
CA LEU A 429 15.84 -27.59 -0.68
C LEU A 429 15.23 -27.71 -2.09
N GLY A 430 15.59 -26.82 -3.01
CA GLY A 430 14.95 -26.73 -4.33
C GLY A 430 13.44 -26.38 -4.26
N ALA A 431 13.03 -25.64 -3.24
CA ALA A 431 11.64 -25.23 -3.02
C ALA A 431 11.34 -23.86 -3.66
N ASN A 432 10.11 -23.67 -4.13
CA ASN A 432 9.63 -22.39 -4.63
C ASN A 432 8.99 -21.58 -3.49
N LEU A 433 9.65 -20.48 -3.13
CA LEU A 433 9.21 -19.62 -2.03
C LEU A 433 8.35 -18.46 -2.54
N ILE A 434 7.16 -18.29 -1.95
CA ILE A 434 6.32 -17.10 -2.12
C ILE A 434 6.40 -16.32 -0.81
N TRP A 435 7.08 -15.17 -0.83
CA TRP A 435 7.15 -14.26 0.32
C TRP A 435 6.28 -13.04 0.05
N ASP A 436 5.13 -12.93 0.72
CA ASP A 436 4.29 -11.72 0.63
C ASP A 436 3.49 -11.52 1.92
N GLY A 437 3.21 -10.26 2.22
CA GLY A 437 2.56 -9.82 3.45
C GLY A 437 2.14 -8.35 3.34
N PRO A 438 1.36 -7.83 4.29
CA PRO A 438 0.97 -6.43 4.26
C PRO A 438 2.18 -5.51 4.49
N THR A 439 2.05 -4.23 4.15
CA THR A 439 3.11 -3.22 4.35
C THR A 439 3.03 -2.53 5.72
N LYS A 440 1.94 -2.75 6.45
CA LYS A 440 1.63 -2.25 7.80
C LYS A 440 0.70 -3.25 8.51
N GLY A 441 0.37 -3.03 9.78
CA GLY A 441 -0.46 -3.96 10.57
C GLY A 441 -1.93 -4.05 10.09
N GLU A 442 -2.18 -4.84 9.05
CA GLU A 442 -3.49 -5.06 8.41
C GLU A 442 -3.87 -6.56 8.42
N PRO A 443 -4.55 -7.06 9.46
CA PRO A 443 -4.96 -8.47 9.55
C PRO A 443 -5.80 -8.95 8.35
N GLU A 444 -6.61 -8.07 7.76
CA GLU A 444 -7.46 -8.41 6.61
C GLU A 444 -6.64 -8.69 5.36
N LYS A 445 -5.51 -7.99 5.20
CA LYS A 445 -4.62 -8.24 4.06
C LYS A 445 -3.92 -9.59 4.21
N GLN A 446 -3.65 -10.04 5.44
CA GLN A 446 -3.20 -11.41 5.68
C GLN A 446 -4.26 -12.42 5.21
N ASN A 447 -5.55 -12.16 5.48
CA ASN A 447 -6.63 -13.01 5.00
C ASN A 447 -6.72 -13.07 3.46
N GLU A 448 -6.64 -11.91 2.79
CA GLU A 448 -6.67 -11.82 1.33
C GLU A 448 -5.52 -12.63 0.68
N LEU A 449 -4.32 -12.52 1.24
CA LEU A 449 -3.14 -13.25 0.75
C LEU A 449 -3.28 -14.76 0.93
N VAL A 450 -3.76 -15.20 2.10
CA VAL A 450 -4.02 -16.63 2.35
C VAL A 450 -5.09 -17.16 1.38
N GLU A 451 -6.16 -16.43 1.11
CA GLU A 451 -7.18 -16.81 0.11
C GLU A 451 -6.60 -16.91 -1.30
N ALA A 452 -5.73 -15.98 -1.69
CA ALA A 452 -5.04 -16.01 -2.98
C ALA A 452 -4.14 -17.26 -3.09
N TRP A 453 -3.44 -17.65 -2.03
CA TRP A 453 -2.59 -18.84 -2.02
C TRP A 453 -3.38 -20.14 -1.95
N ILE A 454 -4.54 -20.16 -1.28
CA ILE A 454 -5.49 -21.27 -1.36
C ILE A 454 -5.91 -21.48 -2.82
N THR A 455 -6.24 -20.39 -3.52
CA THR A 455 -6.63 -20.44 -4.93
C THR A 455 -5.47 -20.88 -5.85
N LYS A 456 -4.24 -20.43 -5.55
CA LYS A 456 -3.02 -20.83 -6.27
C LYS A 456 -2.64 -22.31 -6.05
N GLY A 457 -3.16 -22.95 -5.00
CA GLY A 457 -2.87 -24.34 -4.67
C GLY A 457 -1.43 -24.55 -4.17
N VAL A 458 -0.96 -23.67 -3.27
CA VAL A 458 0.34 -23.86 -2.60
C VAL A 458 0.32 -25.10 -1.71
N ASP A 459 1.48 -25.70 -1.47
CA ASP A 459 1.59 -26.94 -0.68
C ASP A 459 1.60 -26.63 0.83
N VAL A 460 2.29 -25.54 1.22
CA VAL A 460 2.41 -25.11 2.62
C VAL A 460 2.22 -23.61 2.76
N ILE A 461 1.48 -23.19 3.79
CA ILE A 461 1.37 -21.80 4.25
C ILE A 461 2.04 -21.68 5.63
N CYS A 462 2.95 -20.73 5.76
CA CYS A 462 3.64 -20.38 7.00
C CYS A 462 3.23 -18.97 7.41
N ALA A 463 2.41 -18.82 8.45
CA ALA A 463 1.85 -17.52 8.85
C ALA A 463 2.43 -16.96 10.15
N SER A 464 2.97 -15.74 10.10
CA SER A 464 3.19 -14.90 11.28
C SER A 464 1.99 -14.01 11.49
N VAL A 465 1.25 -14.27 12.57
CA VAL A 465 -0.11 -13.79 12.76
C VAL A 465 -0.14 -12.42 13.42
N LEU A 466 -0.82 -11.46 12.78
CA LEU A 466 -1.12 -10.17 13.41
C LEU A 466 -2.19 -10.33 14.50
N ASN A 467 -3.32 -10.96 14.15
CA ASN A 467 -4.48 -11.15 15.03
C ASN A 467 -4.98 -12.59 14.93
N ARG A 468 -5.04 -13.29 16.08
CA ARG A 468 -5.42 -14.72 16.14
C ARG A 468 -6.82 -14.95 15.61
N ASP A 469 -7.79 -14.20 16.08
CA ASP A 469 -9.21 -14.41 15.75
C ASP A 469 -9.51 -14.06 14.29
N ALA A 470 -8.84 -13.04 13.75
CA ALA A 470 -9.08 -12.57 12.39
C ALA A 470 -8.59 -13.57 11.32
N ILE A 471 -7.47 -14.27 11.56
CA ILE A 471 -6.84 -15.16 10.58
C ILE A 471 -7.28 -16.62 10.69
N ASP A 472 -7.85 -17.00 11.84
CA ASP A 472 -8.17 -18.38 12.19
C ASP A 472 -9.06 -19.08 11.14
N GLY A 473 -10.12 -18.40 10.69
CA GLY A 473 -11.08 -18.94 9.72
C GLY A 473 -10.44 -19.29 8.37
N VAL A 474 -9.56 -18.43 7.85
CA VAL A 474 -8.92 -18.64 6.54
C VAL A 474 -7.83 -19.72 6.61
N LEU A 475 -7.11 -19.84 7.72
CA LEU A 475 -6.12 -20.89 7.92
C LEU A 475 -6.79 -22.28 8.04
N LYS A 476 -7.92 -22.36 8.74
CA LYS A 476 -8.76 -23.57 8.79
C LYS A 476 -9.29 -23.94 7.41
N LYS A 477 -9.70 -22.96 6.61
CA LYS A 477 -10.11 -23.16 5.21
C LYS A 477 -8.97 -23.72 4.36
N ALA A 478 -7.74 -23.22 4.51
CA ALA A 478 -6.56 -23.76 3.83
C ALA A 478 -6.33 -25.24 4.19
N LYS A 479 -6.41 -25.58 5.49
CA LYS A 479 -6.31 -26.98 5.97
C LYS A 479 -7.39 -27.88 5.34
N GLN A 480 -8.64 -27.42 5.26
CA GLN A 480 -9.73 -28.16 4.63
C GLN A 480 -9.50 -28.41 3.13
N LYS A 481 -8.73 -27.54 2.46
CA LYS A 481 -8.31 -27.71 1.06
C LYS A 481 -7.07 -28.59 0.88
N GLY A 482 -6.57 -29.20 1.96
CA GLY A 482 -5.40 -30.09 1.94
C GLY A 482 -4.06 -29.37 2.05
N ILE A 483 -4.05 -28.03 2.12
CA ILE A 483 -2.84 -27.23 2.27
C ILE A 483 -2.31 -27.38 3.70
N LYS A 484 -1.01 -27.62 3.85
CA LYS A 484 -0.41 -27.68 5.18
C LYS A 484 -0.27 -26.27 5.75
N VAL A 485 -0.67 -26.08 7.00
CA VAL A 485 -0.56 -24.78 7.66
C VAL A 485 0.32 -24.90 8.89
N ILE A 486 1.38 -24.11 8.90
CA ILE A 486 2.19 -23.84 10.09
C ILE A 486 2.16 -22.34 10.38
N THR A 487 2.49 -21.98 11.60
CA THR A 487 2.69 -20.59 12.02
C THR A 487 4.15 -20.38 12.38
N TRP A 488 4.61 -19.14 12.36
CA TRP A 488 5.98 -18.79 12.73
C TRP A 488 6.03 -17.38 13.30
N ASP A 489 6.97 -17.07 14.19
CA ASP A 489 7.12 -15.76 14.88
C ASP A 489 5.95 -15.31 15.79
N ALA A 490 4.71 -15.35 15.30
CA ALA A 490 3.48 -15.10 16.03
C ALA A 490 2.41 -16.15 15.67
N ASP A 491 1.85 -16.79 16.69
CA ASP A 491 0.98 -17.96 16.52
C ASP A 491 -0.50 -17.60 16.28
N ALA A 492 -1.19 -18.49 15.56
CA ALA A 492 -2.64 -18.57 15.46
C ALA A 492 -3.21 -19.39 16.63
N ASN A 493 -4.53 -19.65 16.64
CA ASN A 493 -5.07 -20.67 17.52
C ASN A 493 -4.55 -22.07 17.12
N ALA A 494 -4.36 -22.94 18.10
CA ALA A 494 -3.71 -24.24 17.90
C ALA A 494 -4.44 -25.11 16.86
N ASP A 495 -5.77 -25.00 16.75
CA ASP A 495 -6.58 -25.75 15.80
C ASP A 495 -6.54 -25.19 14.36
N ALA A 496 -6.10 -23.94 14.16
CA ALA A 496 -5.89 -23.34 12.83
C ALA A 496 -4.59 -23.77 12.14
N ARG A 497 -3.63 -24.33 12.88
CA ARG A 497 -2.31 -24.70 12.36
C ARG A 497 -1.93 -26.14 12.76
N ARG A 498 -0.74 -26.59 12.37
CA ARG A 498 -0.19 -27.90 12.76
C ARG A 498 0.98 -27.73 13.73
N TYR A 499 1.97 -26.93 13.35
CA TYR A 499 3.13 -26.60 14.16
C TYR A 499 3.35 -25.08 14.20
N PHE A 500 3.89 -24.59 15.31
CA PHE A 500 4.35 -23.21 15.47
C PHE A 500 5.88 -23.18 15.54
N VAL A 501 6.50 -22.52 14.57
CA VAL A 501 7.95 -22.26 14.55
C VAL A 501 8.22 -21.04 15.42
N ASN A 502 8.74 -21.31 16.60
CA ASN A 502 8.88 -20.33 17.66
C ASN A 502 10.35 -20.00 17.89
N GLN A 503 10.66 -18.73 18.00
CA GLN A 503 11.99 -18.23 18.34
C GLN A 503 12.49 -18.74 19.70
N ALA A 504 11.62 -18.74 20.69
CA ALA A 504 11.85 -19.05 22.09
C ALA A 504 10.50 -19.10 22.81
N SER A 505 10.41 -19.77 23.96
CA SER A 505 9.15 -19.77 24.72
C SER A 505 8.72 -18.35 25.10
N SER A 506 7.41 -18.06 25.04
CA SER A 506 6.86 -16.74 25.40
C SER A 506 7.23 -16.35 26.84
N GLN A 507 7.21 -17.32 27.76
CA GLN A 507 7.70 -17.16 29.12
C GLN A 507 9.19 -16.81 29.15
N GLY A 508 10.03 -17.50 28.37
CA GLY A 508 11.46 -17.22 28.27
C GLY A 508 11.75 -15.80 27.78
N ILE A 509 11.01 -15.32 26.77
CA ILE A 509 11.12 -13.95 26.25
C ILE A 509 10.70 -12.93 27.30
N GLY A 510 9.52 -13.10 27.88
CA GLY A 510 9.00 -12.19 28.90
C GLY A 510 9.91 -12.12 30.13
N TYR A 511 10.45 -13.27 30.56
CA TYR A 511 11.36 -13.32 31.70
C TYR A 511 12.71 -12.69 31.39
N ALA A 512 13.26 -12.91 30.19
CA ALA A 512 14.53 -12.30 29.79
C ALA A 512 14.43 -10.76 29.75
N LEU A 513 13.34 -10.22 29.18
CA LEU A 513 13.08 -8.78 29.16
C LEU A 513 12.95 -8.20 30.57
N SER A 514 12.20 -8.87 31.44
CA SER A 514 12.01 -8.43 32.82
C SER A 514 13.28 -8.48 33.65
N ASP A 515 14.00 -9.60 33.60
CA ASP A 515 15.25 -9.79 34.33
C ASP A 515 16.32 -8.78 33.88
N GLU A 516 16.41 -8.50 32.58
CA GLU A 516 17.38 -7.54 32.03
C GLU A 516 17.04 -6.09 32.37
N LEU A 517 15.77 -5.67 32.22
CA LEU A 517 15.38 -4.31 32.61
C LEU A 517 15.59 -4.09 34.11
N ALA A 518 15.20 -5.06 34.95
CA ALA A 518 15.41 -4.96 36.39
C ALA A 518 16.90 -4.86 36.73
N ARG A 519 17.76 -5.65 36.08
CA ARG A 519 19.23 -5.57 36.25
C ARG A 519 19.75 -4.17 35.91
N LEU A 520 19.29 -3.58 34.80
CA LEU A 520 19.69 -2.24 34.37
C LEU A 520 19.24 -1.14 35.34
N CYS A 521 18.03 -1.27 35.88
CA CYS A 521 17.46 -0.30 36.83
C CYS A 521 17.91 -0.50 38.29
N GLY A 522 18.71 -1.53 38.60
CA GLY A 522 19.09 -1.85 39.97
C GLY A 522 17.95 -2.46 40.81
N ASN A 523 17.03 -3.16 40.14
CA ASN A 523 15.86 -3.87 40.68
C ASN A 523 14.73 -2.99 41.26
N ALA A 524 14.79 -1.66 41.08
CA ALA A 524 13.74 -0.76 41.55
C ALA A 524 13.50 0.41 40.58
N GLY A 525 12.27 0.89 40.54
CA GLY A 525 11.90 2.11 39.81
C GLY A 525 10.71 1.95 38.88
N ASP A 526 10.24 3.10 38.41
CA ASP A 526 9.10 3.18 37.50
C ASP A 526 9.53 2.89 36.06
N TYR A 527 8.76 2.06 35.35
CA TYR A 527 9.01 1.78 33.94
C TYR A 527 7.72 1.81 33.09
N VAL A 528 7.90 1.95 31.78
CA VAL A 528 6.81 1.88 30.78
C VAL A 528 7.13 0.82 29.73
N ILE A 529 6.09 0.33 29.06
CA ILE A 529 6.22 -0.57 27.92
C ILE A 529 5.77 0.15 26.64
N ILE A 530 6.59 0.11 25.59
CA ILE A 530 6.22 0.55 24.25
C ILE A 530 6.07 -0.69 23.35
N SER A 531 4.84 -1.07 23.07
CA SER A 531 4.49 -2.24 22.24
C SER A 531 4.22 -1.84 20.77
N ALA A 532 3.93 -2.80 19.88
CA ALA A 532 3.44 -2.52 18.53
C ALA A 532 1.92 -2.29 18.54
N GLY A 533 1.13 -3.21 18.02
CA GLY A 533 -0.34 -3.10 17.95
C GLY A 533 -1.03 -3.67 19.18
N THR A 534 -2.26 -3.20 19.45
CA THR A 534 -3.07 -3.68 20.58
C THR A 534 -3.57 -5.12 20.42
N THR A 535 -3.55 -5.64 19.20
CA THR A 535 -4.03 -6.98 18.88
C THR A 535 -2.91 -7.96 18.51
N ASP A 536 -1.64 -7.52 18.58
CA ASP A 536 -0.48 -8.32 18.24
C ASP A 536 -0.34 -9.51 19.19
N ALA A 537 -0.58 -10.70 18.64
CA ALA A 537 -0.71 -11.93 19.42
C ALA A 537 0.50 -12.23 20.32
N ASN A 538 1.72 -12.18 19.76
CA ASN A 538 2.94 -12.52 20.48
C ASN A 538 3.30 -11.46 21.54
N GLN A 539 3.16 -10.18 21.24
CA GLN A 539 3.45 -9.10 22.18
C GLN A 539 2.52 -9.13 23.38
N ASN A 540 1.22 -9.32 23.15
CA ASN A 540 0.26 -9.44 24.24
C ASN A 540 0.58 -10.63 25.15
N GLU A 541 1.01 -11.76 24.57
CA GLU A 541 1.44 -12.93 25.34
C GLU A 541 2.72 -12.65 26.15
N TRP A 542 3.72 -11.99 25.57
CA TRP A 542 4.95 -11.61 26.29
C TRP A 542 4.66 -10.63 27.42
N ILE A 543 3.76 -9.66 27.23
CA ILE A 543 3.36 -8.69 28.25
C ILE A 543 2.80 -9.38 29.50
N GLU A 544 2.01 -10.45 29.34
CA GLU A 544 1.48 -11.19 30.48
C GLU A 544 2.60 -11.86 31.29
N PHE A 545 3.57 -12.50 30.63
CA PHE A 545 4.75 -13.05 31.32
C PHE A 545 5.69 -11.98 31.88
N ILE A 546 5.78 -10.81 31.25
CA ILE A 546 6.52 -9.65 31.80
C ILE A 546 5.89 -9.23 33.12
N LYS A 547 4.55 -9.03 33.15
CA LYS A 547 3.82 -8.67 34.36
C LYS A 547 4.00 -9.73 35.45
N GLU A 548 3.82 -11.01 35.11
CA GLU A 548 4.02 -12.12 36.02
C GLU A 548 5.43 -12.10 36.65
N ARG A 549 6.47 -11.99 35.82
CA ARG A 549 7.87 -11.97 36.30
C ARG A 549 8.18 -10.76 37.16
N MET A 550 7.70 -9.58 36.75
CA MET A 550 7.93 -8.33 37.47
C MET A 550 7.25 -8.37 38.84
N THR A 551 5.97 -8.74 38.91
CA THR A 551 5.26 -8.85 40.19
C THR A 551 5.82 -9.95 41.09
N GLY A 552 6.25 -11.08 40.51
CA GLY A 552 6.76 -12.21 41.28
C GLY A 552 8.18 -12.03 41.84
N LYS A 553 9.08 -11.38 41.09
CA LYS A 553 10.52 -11.32 41.41
C LYS A 553 11.04 -9.90 41.68
N TYR A 554 10.40 -8.88 41.13
CA TYR A 554 10.84 -7.48 41.20
C TYR A 554 9.70 -6.55 41.64
N PRO A 555 9.17 -6.71 42.86
CA PRO A 555 8.00 -5.95 43.34
C PRO A 555 8.24 -4.43 43.36
N ASP A 556 9.50 -3.99 43.44
CA ASP A 556 9.89 -2.58 43.43
C ASP A 556 10.00 -1.98 42.01
N MET A 557 9.80 -2.78 40.96
CA MET A 557 9.71 -2.33 39.57
C MET A 557 8.24 -2.10 39.20
N ALA A 558 7.81 -0.84 39.10
CA ALA A 558 6.41 -0.50 38.89
C ALA A 558 6.11 -0.11 37.42
N LEU A 559 5.24 -0.89 36.76
CA LEU A 559 4.73 -0.57 35.42
C LEU A 559 3.75 0.61 35.49
N LYS A 560 4.05 1.72 34.83
CA LYS A 560 3.16 2.89 34.77
C LYS A 560 2.13 2.83 33.66
N GLU A 561 2.57 2.51 32.46
CA GLU A 561 1.71 2.56 31.28
C GLU A 561 2.27 1.67 30.17
N ILE A 562 1.36 1.15 29.34
CA ILE A 562 1.67 0.46 28.09
C ILE A 562 1.17 1.35 26.95
N ARG A 563 2.05 1.70 26.01
CA ARG A 563 1.73 2.47 24.81
C ARG A 563 1.97 1.65 23.56
N TYR A 564 1.31 2.03 22.46
CA TYR A 564 1.27 1.26 21.23
C TYR A 564 1.77 2.08 20.05
N SER A 565 2.85 1.60 19.44
CA SER A 565 3.51 2.22 18.30
C SER A 565 3.01 1.72 16.94
N ASP A 566 2.12 0.71 16.92
CA ASP A 566 1.62 0.04 15.71
C ASP A 566 2.76 -0.46 14.78
N GLY A 567 3.92 -0.78 15.37
CA GLY A 567 5.10 -1.22 14.62
C GLY A 567 5.81 -0.09 13.86
N GLN A 568 5.58 1.17 14.25
CA GLN A 568 6.16 2.34 13.59
C GLN A 568 7.15 3.06 14.49
N ARG A 569 8.35 3.30 13.96
CA ARG A 569 9.45 3.96 14.69
C ARG A 569 9.09 5.38 15.14
N ASP A 570 8.51 6.20 14.24
CA ASP A 570 8.17 7.59 14.56
C ASP A 570 7.07 7.70 15.62
N LYS A 571 6.12 6.75 15.59
CA LYS A 571 5.10 6.65 16.62
C LYS A 571 5.72 6.20 17.94
N ALA A 572 6.58 5.18 17.96
CA ALA A 572 7.29 4.77 19.17
C ALA A 572 8.10 5.91 19.80
N MET A 573 8.77 6.73 18.98
CA MET A 573 9.47 7.93 19.42
C MET A 573 8.51 8.95 20.07
N THR A 574 7.38 9.22 19.43
CA THR A 574 6.34 10.13 19.94
C THR A 574 5.76 9.64 21.27
N GLU A 575 5.40 8.36 21.33
CA GLU A 575 4.86 7.71 22.53
C GLU A 575 5.86 7.72 23.68
N THR A 576 7.14 7.46 23.40
CA THR A 576 8.21 7.54 24.40
C THR A 576 8.34 8.97 24.93
N ARG A 577 8.38 10.00 24.08
CA ARG A 577 8.39 11.40 24.55
C ARG A 577 7.18 11.74 25.43
N ASN A 578 6.00 11.24 25.07
CA ASN A 578 4.80 11.44 25.89
C ASN A 578 4.97 10.82 27.28
N MET A 579 5.59 9.65 27.38
CA MET A 579 5.89 9.00 28.66
C MET A 579 6.93 9.77 29.48
N LEU A 580 7.99 10.30 28.84
CA LEU A 580 8.98 11.14 29.52
C LEU A 580 8.36 12.41 30.11
N ASN A 581 7.46 13.06 29.37
CA ASN A 581 6.77 14.27 29.84
C ASN A 581 5.80 13.95 30.99
N LYS A 582 5.14 12.79 30.95
CA LYS A 582 4.15 12.39 31.96
C LYS A 582 4.79 11.83 33.23
N TYR A 583 5.95 11.18 33.10
CA TYR A 583 6.67 10.52 34.19
C TYR A 583 8.13 11.02 34.20
N PRO A 584 8.42 12.19 34.80
CA PRO A 584 9.77 12.77 34.80
C PRO A 584 10.82 11.88 35.49
N ASP A 585 10.41 11.15 36.53
CA ASP A 585 11.25 10.27 37.35
C ASP A 585 11.34 8.82 36.83
N LEU A 586 10.91 8.58 35.58
CA LEU A 586 10.96 7.27 34.94
C LEU A 586 12.39 6.71 34.98
N LYS A 587 12.53 5.41 35.33
CA LYS A 587 13.82 4.72 35.39
C LYS A 587 14.05 3.80 34.21
N GLY A 588 12.99 3.25 33.62
CA GLY A 588 13.10 2.26 32.56
C GLY A 588 12.10 2.43 31.42
N VAL A 589 12.52 2.09 30.21
CA VAL A 589 11.65 1.90 29.04
C VAL A 589 11.88 0.49 28.51
N MET A 590 10.81 -0.27 28.32
CA MET A 590 10.84 -1.58 27.68
C MET A 590 10.11 -1.51 26.33
N ALA A 591 10.87 -1.50 25.23
CA ALA A 591 10.28 -1.45 23.89
C ALA A 591 10.21 -2.85 23.27
N ILE A 592 9.02 -3.41 23.10
CA ILE A 592 8.84 -4.84 22.76
C ILE A 592 8.44 -5.08 21.30
N ALA A 593 9.00 -4.27 20.39
CA ALA A 593 8.86 -4.42 18.95
C ALA A 593 10.10 -3.85 18.22
N ALA A 594 10.53 -4.48 17.13
CA ALA A 594 11.81 -4.12 16.49
C ALA A 594 11.93 -2.64 16.10
N PRO A 595 10.93 -1.99 15.48
CA PRO A 595 10.99 -0.56 15.21
C PRO A 595 10.84 0.33 16.45
N ALA A 596 10.26 -0.19 17.54
CA ALA A 596 9.97 0.58 18.74
C ALA A 596 11.24 0.89 19.55
N VAL A 597 12.20 -0.03 19.60
CA VAL A 597 13.46 0.14 20.36
C VAL A 597 14.30 1.33 19.85
N PRO A 598 14.65 1.44 18.54
CA PRO A 598 15.36 2.62 18.05
C PRO A 598 14.51 3.90 18.06
N GLY A 599 13.17 3.79 18.02
CA GLY A 599 12.28 4.93 18.22
C GLY A 599 12.34 5.49 19.64
N ALA A 600 12.33 4.60 20.64
CA ALA A 600 12.53 4.96 22.04
C ALA A 600 13.94 5.51 22.29
N GLY A 601 14.97 4.88 21.73
CA GLY A 601 16.36 5.37 21.83
C GLY A 601 16.54 6.77 21.26
N GLU A 602 15.93 7.05 20.09
CA GLU A 602 15.92 8.39 19.51
C GLU A 602 15.20 9.42 20.39
N ALA A 603 14.09 9.04 21.02
CA ALA A 603 13.37 9.91 21.94
C ALA A 603 14.20 10.26 23.19
N LEU A 604 14.90 9.28 23.77
CA LEU A 604 15.81 9.49 24.90
C LEU A 604 17.01 10.37 24.50
N LYS A 605 17.58 10.14 23.31
CA LYS A 605 18.67 10.95 22.76
C LYS A 605 18.28 12.41 22.61
N GLN A 606 17.10 12.69 22.04
CA GLN A 606 16.63 14.06 21.86
C GLN A 606 16.23 14.76 23.16
N ALA A 607 15.83 13.98 24.17
CA ALA A 607 15.54 14.49 25.50
C ALA A 607 16.80 14.63 26.38
N ASP A 608 17.96 14.18 25.90
CA ASP A 608 19.21 14.08 26.66
C ASP A 608 19.04 13.29 27.98
N ARG A 609 18.30 12.18 27.91
CA ARG A 609 17.93 11.32 29.06
C ARG A 609 18.61 9.95 29.00
N SER A 610 19.94 9.91 28.92
CA SER A 610 20.71 8.65 28.99
C SER A 610 20.72 8.01 30.39
N ASP A 611 20.19 8.71 31.40
CA ASP A 611 19.95 8.18 32.74
C ASP A 611 18.80 7.17 32.80
N ILE A 612 17.87 7.21 31.84
CA ILE A 612 16.76 6.26 31.73
C ILE A 612 17.23 5.03 30.97
N LYS A 613 17.01 3.86 31.58
CA LYS A 613 17.45 2.59 31.01
C LYS A 613 16.50 2.10 29.93
N LEU A 614 17.06 1.67 28.81
CA LEU A 614 16.29 1.16 27.68
C LEU A 614 16.75 -0.25 27.30
N THR A 615 15.80 -1.18 27.36
CA THR A 615 15.94 -2.52 26.77
C THR A 615 14.70 -2.87 25.94
N GLY A 616 14.81 -3.91 25.12
CA GLY A 616 13.71 -4.26 24.23
C GLY A 616 14.02 -5.33 23.21
N LEU A 617 13.04 -5.62 22.35
CA LEU A 617 13.18 -6.57 21.25
C LEU A 617 13.45 -5.83 19.94
N SER A 618 14.67 -5.92 19.40
CA SER A 618 15.01 -5.37 18.08
C SER A 618 16.24 -6.05 17.49
N VAL A 619 16.49 -5.77 16.21
CA VAL A 619 17.64 -6.29 15.48
C VAL A 619 18.90 -5.45 15.76
N PRO A 620 20.09 -6.08 15.87
CA PRO A 620 21.36 -5.39 16.10
C PRO A 620 21.62 -4.23 15.12
N SER A 621 21.33 -4.43 13.82
CA SER A 621 21.58 -3.44 12.77
C SER A 621 20.88 -2.09 13.02
N LEU A 622 19.66 -2.11 13.58
CA LEU A 622 18.88 -0.90 13.84
C LEU A 622 19.31 -0.16 15.12
N CYS A 623 19.82 -0.90 16.10
CA CYS A 623 20.10 -0.36 17.43
C CYS A 623 21.58 -0.05 17.66
N ARG A 624 22.49 -0.56 16.82
CA ARG A 624 23.95 -0.45 16.99
C ARG A 624 24.44 0.97 17.32
N ALA A 625 24.00 1.97 16.56
CA ALA A 625 24.39 3.36 16.79
C ALA A 625 23.96 3.87 18.17
N TYR A 626 22.72 3.57 18.58
CA TYR A 626 22.18 4.00 19.87
C TYR A 626 22.78 3.25 21.06
N VAL A 627 23.20 2.00 20.86
CA VAL A 627 23.95 1.23 21.86
C VAL A 627 25.35 1.80 22.07
N HIS A 628 26.02 2.20 20.99
CA HIS A 628 27.32 2.88 21.09
C HIS A 628 27.22 4.26 21.74
N ASP A 629 26.14 4.99 21.43
CA ASP A 629 25.81 6.30 22.01
C ASP A 629 25.23 6.22 23.44
N ASP A 630 25.13 5.03 24.04
CA ASP A 630 24.62 4.79 25.41
C ASP A 630 23.15 5.22 25.65
N PHE A 631 22.32 5.28 24.60
CA PHE A 631 20.86 5.52 24.70
C PHE A 631 20.02 4.24 24.61
N ILE A 632 20.64 3.10 24.30
CA ILE A 632 20.05 1.76 24.42
C ILE A 632 21.07 0.90 25.18
N ASP A 633 20.72 0.42 26.37
CA ASP A 633 21.67 -0.34 27.20
C ASP A 633 21.85 -1.77 26.69
N SER A 634 20.74 -2.39 26.25
CA SER A 634 20.75 -3.72 25.66
C SER A 634 19.52 -3.94 24.78
N ILE A 635 19.60 -4.94 23.90
CA ILE A 635 18.45 -5.48 23.18
C ILE A 635 18.44 -7.00 23.36
N ILE A 636 17.27 -7.60 23.31
CA ILE A 636 17.07 -9.04 23.41
C ILE A 636 16.46 -9.50 22.10
N LEU A 637 17.01 -10.53 21.48
CA LEU A 637 16.43 -11.11 20.29
C LEU A 637 16.89 -12.56 20.13
N TRP A 638 16.99 -13.00 18.89
CA TRP A 638 17.42 -14.29 18.41
C TRP A 638 17.95 -14.06 16.99
N ASN A 639 18.57 -15.08 16.39
CA ASN A 639 19.00 -14.97 15.01
C ASN A 639 17.78 -15.06 14.08
N THR A 640 17.39 -13.93 13.49
CA THR A 640 16.23 -13.79 12.60
C THR A 640 16.45 -14.52 11.27
N VAL A 641 17.68 -14.54 10.77
CA VAL A 641 18.06 -15.34 9.59
C VAL A 641 17.82 -16.83 9.88
N ASP A 642 18.23 -17.31 11.05
CA ASP A 642 18.02 -18.71 11.42
C ASP A 642 16.53 -19.05 11.63
N LEU A 643 15.72 -18.10 12.12
CA LEU A 643 14.26 -18.28 12.26
C LEU A 643 13.57 -18.49 10.90
N GLY A 644 13.91 -17.65 9.92
CA GLY A 644 13.39 -17.79 8.55
C GLY A 644 13.85 -19.08 7.89
N TYR A 645 15.11 -19.45 8.08
CA TYR A 645 15.68 -20.71 7.59
C TYR A 645 14.96 -21.93 8.22
N LEU A 646 14.76 -21.92 9.54
CA LEU A 646 14.04 -22.96 10.27
C LEU A 646 12.60 -23.11 9.77
N THR A 647 11.93 -21.99 9.49
CA THR A 647 10.53 -21.97 9.03
C THR A 647 10.37 -22.74 7.72
N VAL A 648 11.30 -22.59 6.77
CA VAL A 648 11.26 -23.31 5.49
C VAL A 648 11.55 -24.80 5.66
N HIS A 649 12.53 -25.17 6.50
CA HIS A 649 12.82 -26.57 6.80
C HIS A 649 11.66 -27.27 7.52
N ALA A 650 10.99 -26.58 8.45
CA ALA A 650 9.78 -27.05 9.09
C ALA A 650 8.63 -27.20 8.08
N ALA A 651 8.48 -26.25 7.15
CA ALA A 651 7.49 -26.34 6.08
C ALA A 651 7.70 -27.58 5.20
N ARG A 652 8.94 -27.85 4.78
CA ARG A 652 9.31 -29.08 4.06
C ARG A 652 8.96 -30.32 4.87
N ALA A 653 9.38 -30.38 6.12
CA ALA A 653 9.13 -31.53 6.98
C ALA A 653 7.63 -31.81 7.16
N VAL A 654 6.80 -30.76 7.25
CA VAL A 654 5.34 -30.90 7.33
C VAL A 654 4.72 -31.33 6.01
N ALA A 655 5.22 -30.82 4.88
CA ALA A 655 4.74 -31.21 3.55
C ALA A 655 4.96 -32.70 3.28
N GLU A 656 6.15 -33.20 3.63
CA GLU A 656 6.54 -34.60 3.45
C GLU A 656 5.92 -35.54 4.49
N GLY A 657 5.32 -34.99 5.55
CA GLY A 657 4.77 -35.78 6.65
C GLY A 657 5.82 -36.28 7.66
N ASN A 658 7.02 -35.72 7.61
CA ASN A 658 8.18 -36.11 8.41
C ASN A 658 8.34 -35.32 9.72
N LEU A 659 7.57 -34.26 9.95
CA LEU A 659 7.64 -33.50 11.20
C LEU A 659 6.79 -34.14 12.31
N THR A 660 7.48 -34.64 13.33
CA THR A 660 6.92 -35.14 14.60
C THR A 660 7.69 -34.59 15.80
N ASP A 661 7.13 -34.75 17.01
CA ASP A 661 7.86 -34.43 18.25
C ASP A 661 9.17 -35.23 18.31
N GLY A 662 10.25 -34.58 18.74
CA GLY A 662 11.60 -35.13 18.69
C GLY A 662 12.28 -35.11 17.32
N SER A 663 11.72 -34.43 16.31
CA SER A 663 12.42 -34.24 15.02
C SER A 663 13.67 -33.37 15.17
N HIS A 664 14.73 -33.66 14.41
CA HIS A 664 16.02 -32.97 14.51
C HIS A 664 16.64 -32.56 13.16
N ASP A 665 15.99 -32.89 12.03
CA ASP A 665 16.50 -32.59 10.69
C ASP A 665 15.99 -31.23 10.18
N PHE A 666 16.80 -30.19 10.41
CA PHE A 666 16.55 -28.80 9.98
C PHE A 666 17.79 -28.18 9.32
N GLY A 667 18.47 -28.96 8.47
CA GLY A 667 19.66 -28.51 7.73
C GLY A 667 20.85 -28.17 8.64
N ARG A 668 21.37 -26.95 8.50
CA ARG A 668 22.53 -26.48 9.28
C ARG A 668 22.22 -26.24 10.77
N LEU A 669 20.96 -26.06 11.14
CA LEU A 669 20.56 -25.80 12.52
C LEU A 669 20.66 -27.09 13.34
N LYS A 670 21.31 -27.00 14.50
CA LYS A 670 21.46 -28.09 15.47
C LYS A 670 20.76 -27.69 16.76
N ASN A 671 20.29 -28.68 17.53
CA ASN A 671 19.62 -28.49 18.82
C ASN A 671 18.25 -27.78 18.74
N ILE A 672 17.50 -28.00 17.64
CA ILE A 672 16.10 -27.59 17.55
C ILE A 672 15.26 -28.54 18.40
N GLU A 673 14.44 -27.98 19.28
CA GLU A 673 13.51 -28.72 20.11
C GLU A 673 12.13 -28.74 19.46
N VAL A 674 11.55 -29.92 19.29
CA VAL A 674 10.21 -30.11 18.72
C VAL A 674 9.36 -30.87 19.73
N GLY A 675 8.29 -30.24 20.21
CA GLY A 675 7.40 -30.81 21.21
C GLY A 675 6.16 -29.94 21.41
N ASP A 676 5.05 -30.56 21.81
CA ASP A 676 3.78 -29.87 22.09
C ASP A 676 3.30 -28.99 20.93
N GLY A 677 3.54 -29.44 19.69
CA GLY A 677 3.21 -28.69 18.48
C GLY A 677 4.07 -27.44 18.26
N ASN A 678 5.20 -27.28 18.93
CA ASN A 678 6.14 -26.18 18.74
C ASN A 678 7.46 -26.69 18.14
N VAL A 679 8.14 -25.81 17.40
CA VAL A 679 9.50 -26.00 16.87
C VAL A 679 10.32 -24.81 17.36
N TYR A 680 11.13 -24.99 18.40
CA TYR A 680 11.87 -23.91 19.05
C TYR A 680 13.24 -23.71 18.42
N LEU A 681 13.51 -22.48 17.97
CA LEU A 681 14.82 -22.07 17.47
C LEU A 681 15.87 -22.09 18.57
N GLY A 682 15.55 -21.58 19.77
CA GLY A 682 16.47 -21.60 20.90
C GLY A 682 16.06 -20.69 22.04
N LYS A 683 17.07 -20.18 22.76
CA LYS A 683 16.89 -19.24 23.87
C LYS A 683 17.08 -17.79 23.37
N PRO A 684 16.41 -16.80 23.99
CA PRO A 684 16.67 -15.40 23.69
C PRO A 684 18.13 -15.04 24.00
N PHE A 685 18.70 -14.16 23.20
CA PHE A 685 20.08 -13.69 23.29
C PHE A 685 20.11 -12.19 23.58
N VAL A 686 20.98 -11.77 24.51
CA VAL A 686 21.15 -10.36 24.88
C VAL A 686 22.29 -9.78 24.06
N PHE A 687 22.00 -8.73 23.31
CA PHE A 687 22.98 -7.92 22.61
C PHE A 687 23.20 -6.62 23.37
N ASN A 688 24.47 -6.26 23.54
CA ASN A 688 24.90 -5.06 24.24
C ASN A 688 26.20 -4.54 23.59
N LYS A 689 26.75 -3.47 24.13
CA LYS A 689 27.95 -2.81 23.61
C LYS A 689 29.15 -3.76 23.39
N ALA A 690 29.24 -4.86 24.13
CA ALA A 690 30.36 -5.80 24.03
C ALA A 690 30.23 -6.81 22.86
N ASN A 691 29.04 -7.06 22.34
CA ASN A 691 28.82 -8.11 21.34
C ASN A 691 28.00 -7.68 20.12
N ILE A 692 27.36 -6.49 20.13
CA ILE A 692 26.42 -6.06 19.09
C ILE A 692 27.07 -5.93 17.69
N ASP A 693 28.37 -5.68 17.62
CA ASP A 693 29.12 -5.56 16.36
C ASP A 693 29.40 -6.91 15.69
N ASN A 694 29.18 -8.03 16.39
CA ASN A 694 29.38 -9.38 15.84
C ASN A 694 28.18 -9.88 15.03
N PHE A 695 27.11 -9.09 14.94
CA PHE A 695 25.84 -9.48 14.32
C PHE A 695 25.43 -8.43 13.30
N ASP A 696 25.17 -8.87 12.07
CA ASP A 696 24.78 -8.01 10.97
C ASP A 696 23.46 -8.49 10.35
N PHE A 697 22.40 -8.33 11.12
CA PHE A 697 21.02 -8.53 10.70
C PHE A 697 20.10 -7.50 11.36
#